data_AF-A0A8K0RKF1-F1
#
_entry.id   AF-A0A8K0RKF1-F1
#
_cell.length_a   1.000
_cell.length_b   1.000
_cell.length_c   1.000
_cell.angle_alpha   90.00
_cell.angle_beta   90.00
_cell.angle_gamma   90.00
#
_symmetry.space_group_name_H-M   'P 1'
#
loop_
_entity.id
_entity.type
_entity.pdbx_description
1 polymer ?
#
loop_
_entity_poly.entity_id
_entity_poly.type
_entity_poly.pdbx_seq_one_letter_code
_entity_poly.pdbx_strand_id
1 'polypeptide(L)'
;MTKIFLTGASGYIGGDVLHVLLKSHPEYQVRALVRDATKGAAITKEYSQVQIVNGGLDDTDIIAQEAKDADVVVHLAATGHLKSVQTIYEALSSKQGSSKPPYYIQISGASALAAGELADKTWVFGSGNDVIHNDLDGINSIKSYIKQYPNRAVDNYIFSVNEQQSSVKTALVVPPIIYGQGRGPGNQRSMQIPDLAKAVLERKRGVQVGPGESRWGNIHIADLSRIFLLLVEKAAEGNQDEDIWGANGVFFTGVGELSFGEISRRVAIAARDFNLIPSEGVDEVGAEEFDRLVPHGSFLLGTNARSGAHRAEQVLGWKPENESLEDHIPQAVIKEAEALGMKGPKRWRKCRISRGPNGEAMMPQYLPRECAEAKVIETLPIPSGWVAGIDAIPDCAMTLGSRKWWEDHGAWLEANKKALKLPEAKWKMREEAMKQDDTVPDDEGADDWDFVCYPIPRSERARALKRNQDEFDMHIYNDFTGYGMHEVMENIFAQFSSVFKPKASYRDIWPEVEGMAMVLRSGLIDYMMCDDPDKCESISEMVGYLTLATIDALKAQDVFKPDSDIRNLGTVLFMLIRWGREQIDYEFSEECCSWIYKVIDLAEEVGVQLAAPHNFDKAYDEIVDNRDKRAKKMKRWDKVSWPAKVKVYTTKHIGGARAKLGGHQYDITKFTKAERDKYSFRAGGGWDMM
;
A
#
# COMPACT_ATOMS: atom_id res chain seq x y z
N MET A 1 30.11 16.17 -16.78
CA MET A 1 28.71 16.08 -17.22
C MET A 1 28.62 14.88 -18.14
N THR A 2 27.76 13.91 -17.84
CA THR A 2 27.68 12.64 -18.58
C THR A 2 26.95 12.83 -19.89
N LYS A 3 27.55 12.39 -20.99
CA LYS A 3 26.96 12.37 -22.33
C LYS A 3 26.36 10.99 -22.61
N ILE A 4 25.09 10.97 -22.97
CA ILE A 4 24.34 9.75 -23.23
C ILE A 4 23.87 9.75 -24.68
N PHE A 5 24.23 8.70 -25.43
CA PHE A 5 23.60 8.42 -26.71
C PHE A 5 22.47 7.41 -26.52
N LEU A 6 21.23 7.87 -26.71
CA LEU A 6 20.02 7.07 -26.51
C LEU A 6 19.36 6.78 -27.85
N THR A 7 19.09 5.51 -28.12
CA THR A 7 18.24 5.12 -29.26
C THR A 7 16.90 4.59 -28.74
N GLY A 8 15.83 4.76 -29.51
CA GLY A 8 14.50 4.29 -29.11
C GLY A 8 13.78 5.22 -28.13
N ALA A 9 14.23 6.48 -27.99
CA ALA A 9 13.68 7.48 -27.07
C ALA A 9 12.19 7.81 -27.29
N SER A 10 11.62 7.51 -28.46
CA SER A 10 10.20 7.67 -28.76
C SER A 10 9.36 6.40 -28.60
N GLY A 11 10.00 5.28 -28.24
CA GLY A 11 9.36 4.00 -27.96
C GLY A 11 8.87 3.89 -26.52
N TYR A 12 8.24 2.75 -26.19
CA TYR A 12 7.66 2.50 -24.87
C TYR A 12 8.74 2.46 -23.77
N ILE A 13 9.75 1.59 -23.93
CA ILE A 13 10.86 1.47 -22.97
C ILE A 13 11.73 2.72 -23.01
N GLY A 14 12.21 3.11 -24.19
CA GLY A 14 13.14 4.23 -24.31
C GLY A 14 12.56 5.59 -23.93
N GLY A 15 11.25 5.80 -24.11
CA GLY A 15 10.57 7.01 -23.64
C GLY A 15 10.50 7.07 -22.12
N ASP A 16 10.21 5.95 -21.46
CA ASP A 16 10.16 5.89 -20.00
C ASP A 16 11.56 5.97 -19.36
N VAL A 17 12.57 5.36 -20.00
CA VAL A 17 13.99 5.53 -19.64
C VAL A 17 14.43 6.99 -19.79
N LEU A 18 14.07 7.66 -20.89
CA LEU A 18 14.36 9.09 -21.07
C LEU A 18 13.72 9.93 -19.95
N HIS A 19 12.45 9.66 -19.62
CA HIS A 19 11.72 10.35 -18.56
C HIS A 19 12.45 10.22 -17.22
N VAL A 20 12.78 8.98 -16.80
CA VAL A 20 13.41 8.77 -15.50
C VAL A 20 14.84 9.33 -15.44
N LEU A 21 15.61 9.21 -16.54
CA LEU A 21 16.96 9.78 -16.62
C LEU A 21 16.95 11.30 -16.44
N LEU A 22 16.12 12.01 -17.18
CA LEU A 22 16.09 13.48 -17.13
C LEU A 22 15.42 14.04 -15.87
N LYS A 23 14.55 13.25 -15.25
CA LYS A 23 13.95 13.61 -13.96
C LYS A 23 14.95 13.47 -12.82
N SER A 24 15.74 12.40 -12.81
CA SER A 24 16.77 12.15 -11.77
C SER A 24 18.03 12.99 -12.00
N HIS A 25 18.44 13.12 -13.27
CA HIS A 25 19.65 13.83 -13.69
C HIS A 25 19.35 14.84 -14.80
N PRO A 26 18.75 16.00 -14.48
CA PRO A 26 18.53 17.07 -15.44
C PRO A 26 19.81 17.58 -16.10
N GLU A 27 20.96 17.36 -15.47
CA GLU A 27 22.29 17.73 -15.95
C GLU A 27 22.86 16.78 -17.02
N TYR A 28 22.29 15.60 -17.25
CA TYR A 28 22.79 14.69 -18.28
C TYR A 28 22.49 15.21 -19.69
N GLN A 29 23.47 15.10 -20.58
CA GLN A 29 23.31 15.49 -21.99
C GLN A 29 22.87 14.28 -22.80
N VAL A 30 21.59 14.23 -23.18
CA VAL A 30 21.05 13.14 -23.98
C VAL A 30 20.98 13.54 -25.46
N ARG A 31 21.66 12.75 -26.29
CA ARG A 31 21.54 12.77 -27.75
C ARG A 31 20.68 11.58 -28.18
N ALA A 32 19.49 11.86 -28.70
CA ALA A 32 18.48 10.86 -28.99
C ALA A 32 18.37 10.59 -30.49
N LEU A 33 18.66 9.35 -30.93
CA LEU A 33 18.45 8.94 -32.32
C LEU A 33 16.96 8.75 -32.61
N VAL A 34 16.42 9.58 -33.50
CA VAL A 34 15.00 9.56 -33.88
C VAL A 34 14.86 9.74 -35.39
N ARG A 35 14.25 8.77 -36.06
CA ARG A 35 13.99 8.79 -37.50
C ARG A 35 12.77 9.63 -37.92
N ASP A 36 11.86 9.87 -36.99
CA ASP A 36 10.58 10.56 -37.24
C ASP A 36 10.62 11.97 -36.62
N ALA A 37 10.53 12.99 -37.47
CA ALA A 37 10.60 14.39 -37.06
C ALA A 37 9.47 14.80 -36.09
N THR A 38 8.27 14.22 -36.25
CA THR A 38 7.12 14.51 -35.37
C THR A 38 7.38 13.96 -33.96
N LYS A 39 7.92 12.75 -33.87
CA LYS A 39 8.31 12.15 -32.59
C LYS A 39 9.48 12.90 -31.95
N GLY A 40 10.44 13.37 -32.75
CA GLY A 40 11.53 14.23 -32.28
C GLY A 40 11.03 15.56 -31.72
N ALA A 41 10.05 16.18 -32.38
CA ALA A 41 9.40 17.40 -31.90
C ALA A 41 8.64 17.18 -30.58
N ALA A 42 7.94 16.04 -30.44
CA ALA A 42 7.26 15.69 -29.19
C ALA A 42 8.26 15.56 -28.01
N ILE A 43 9.41 14.91 -28.25
CA ILE A 43 10.48 14.79 -27.25
C ILE A 43 11.02 16.15 -26.84
N THR A 44 11.41 16.99 -27.79
CA THR A 44 12.02 18.31 -27.51
C THR A 44 11.05 19.31 -26.90
N LYS A 45 9.74 19.16 -27.17
CA LYS A 45 8.69 19.95 -26.53
C LYS A 45 8.61 19.68 -25.02
N GLU A 46 8.77 18.43 -24.60
CA GLU A 46 8.71 18.04 -23.19
C GLU A 46 10.08 18.18 -22.50
N TYR A 47 11.16 17.89 -23.23
CA TYR A 47 12.54 17.90 -22.74
C TYR A 47 13.43 18.75 -23.65
N SER A 48 13.44 20.06 -23.41
CA SER A 48 14.18 21.01 -24.25
C SER A 48 15.69 20.80 -24.25
N GLN A 49 16.25 20.10 -23.25
CA GLN A 49 17.67 19.77 -23.18
C GLN A 49 18.08 18.56 -24.06
N VAL A 50 17.12 17.79 -24.58
CA VAL A 50 17.42 16.64 -25.43
C VAL A 50 17.77 17.10 -26.84
N GLN A 51 18.89 16.61 -27.37
CA GLN A 51 19.31 16.88 -28.74
C GLN A 51 18.88 15.73 -29.64
N ILE A 52 18.10 16.03 -30.68
CA ILE A 52 17.66 15.02 -31.64
C ILE A 52 18.76 14.78 -32.68
N VAL A 53 19.13 13.53 -32.84
CA VAL A 53 19.97 13.03 -33.94
C VAL A 53 19.02 12.40 -34.96
N ASN A 54 18.88 13.02 -36.12
CA ASN A 54 18.02 12.51 -37.19
C ASN A 54 18.72 11.35 -37.90
N GLY A 55 18.17 10.15 -37.80
CA GLY A 55 18.71 8.96 -38.44
C GLY A 55 17.98 7.68 -38.02
N GLY A 56 18.22 6.61 -38.77
CA GLY A 56 17.77 5.24 -38.52
C GLY A 56 18.88 4.33 -38.04
N LEU A 57 18.55 3.06 -37.81
CA LEU A 57 19.51 2.06 -37.35
C LEU A 57 20.51 1.62 -38.44
N ASP A 58 20.21 1.91 -39.69
CA ASP A 58 21.07 1.63 -40.85
C ASP A 58 22.12 2.73 -41.11
N ASP A 59 21.97 3.91 -40.50
CA ASP A 59 22.87 5.05 -40.64
C ASP A 59 24.12 4.86 -39.76
N THR A 60 24.95 3.88 -40.12
CA THR A 60 26.08 3.44 -39.31
C THR A 60 27.11 4.53 -39.05
N ASP A 61 27.31 5.45 -39.98
CA ASP A 61 28.25 6.57 -39.80
C ASP A 61 27.79 7.52 -38.68
N ILE A 62 26.47 7.79 -38.63
CA ILE A 62 25.86 8.60 -37.57
C ILE A 62 26.00 7.87 -36.24
N ILE A 63 25.60 6.59 -36.18
CA ILE A 63 25.68 5.78 -34.96
C ILE A 63 27.11 5.69 -34.42
N ALA A 64 28.09 5.47 -35.30
CA ALA A 64 29.49 5.37 -34.92
C ALA A 64 30.02 6.70 -34.36
N GLN A 65 29.67 7.83 -34.98
CA GLN A 65 30.06 9.15 -34.49
C GLN A 65 29.46 9.43 -33.11
N GLU A 66 28.15 9.21 -32.95
CA GLU A 66 27.44 9.47 -31.70
C GLU A 66 27.90 8.55 -30.54
N ALA A 67 28.16 7.28 -30.84
CA ALA A 67 28.74 6.34 -29.87
C ALA A 67 30.16 6.75 -29.46
N LYS A 68 30.97 7.27 -30.40
CA LYS A 68 32.31 7.82 -30.09
C LYS A 68 32.25 9.08 -29.22
N ASP A 69 31.20 9.87 -29.32
CA ASP A 69 31.10 11.11 -28.54
C ASP A 69 30.44 10.92 -27.16
N ALA A 70 29.75 9.79 -26.93
CA ALA A 70 29.02 9.50 -25.69
C ALA A 70 29.87 8.80 -24.62
N ASP A 71 29.61 9.10 -23.35
CA ASP A 71 30.18 8.35 -22.21
C ASP A 71 29.43 7.02 -22.02
N VAL A 72 28.12 7.04 -22.26
CA VAL A 72 27.22 5.88 -22.11
C VAL A 72 26.32 5.76 -23.35
N VAL A 73 26.28 4.59 -23.96
CA VAL A 73 25.31 4.27 -25.02
C VAL A 73 24.20 3.40 -24.45
N VAL A 74 22.95 3.82 -24.64
CA VAL A 74 21.75 3.09 -24.24
C VAL A 74 20.95 2.74 -25.49
N HIS A 75 21.03 1.48 -25.93
CA HIS A 75 20.42 1.02 -27.18
C HIS A 75 19.10 0.29 -26.91
N LEU A 76 17.96 0.98 -27.10
CA LEU A 76 16.61 0.47 -26.81
C LEU A 76 15.72 0.40 -28.07
N ALA A 77 16.28 0.71 -29.25
CA ALA A 77 15.49 0.83 -30.48
C ALA A 77 15.12 -0.52 -31.11
N ALA A 78 15.92 -1.56 -30.91
CA ALA A 78 15.70 -2.89 -31.46
C ALA A 78 16.44 -3.97 -30.68
N THR A 79 15.86 -5.18 -30.66
CA THR A 79 16.48 -6.40 -30.10
C THR A 79 17.12 -7.29 -31.16
N GLY A 80 16.80 -7.08 -32.45
CA GLY A 80 17.24 -7.93 -33.56
C GLY A 80 18.09 -7.25 -34.64
N HIS A 81 18.50 -5.99 -34.43
CA HIS A 81 19.24 -5.22 -35.45
C HIS A 81 20.75 -5.34 -35.24
N LEU A 82 21.35 -6.43 -35.73
CA LEU A 82 22.77 -6.76 -35.48
C LEU A 82 23.75 -5.66 -35.95
N LYS A 83 23.49 -5.05 -37.11
CA LYS A 83 24.40 -4.06 -37.71
C LYS A 83 24.61 -2.84 -36.81
N SER A 84 23.55 -2.34 -36.14
CA SER A 84 23.68 -1.19 -35.22
C SER A 84 24.44 -1.57 -33.96
N VAL A 85 24.21 -2.76 -33.42
CA VAL A 85 24.91 -3.29 -32.24
C VAL A 85 26.41 -3.43 -32.51
N GLN A 86 26.78 -4.00 -33.66
CA GLN A 86 28.17 -4.11 -34.10
C GLN A 86 28.83 -2.74 -34.25
N THR A 87 28.15 -1.82 -34.93
CA THR A 87 28.64 -0.45 -35.14
C THR A 87 28.89 0.28 -33.82
N ILE A 88 27.95 0.19 -32.86
CA ILE A 88 28.11 0.79 -31.53
C ILE A 88 29.32 0.20 -30.81
N TYR A 89 29.43 -1.14 -30.77
CA TYR A 89 30.50 -1.81 -30.06
C TYR A 89 31.88 -1.49 -30.65
N GLU A 90 32.01 -1.53 -31.99
CA GLU A 90 33.25 -1.20 -32.70
C GLU A 90 33.67 0.26 -32.45
N ALA A 91 32.70 1.18 -32.51
CA ALA A 91 32.91 2.59 -32.24
C ALA A 91 33.43 2.83 -30.81
N LEU A 92 32.80 2.18 -29.81
CA LEU A 92 33.22 2.26 -28.42
C LEU A 92 34.58 1.61 -28.18
N SER A 93 34.84 0.44 -28.76
CA SER A 93 36.10 -0.29 -28.64
C SER A 93 37.29 0.48 -29.22
N SER A 94 37.05 1.33 -30.22
CA SER A 94 38.08 2.17 -30.84
C SER A 94 38.51 3.39 -29.99
N LYS A 95 37.82 3.68 -28.88
CA LYS A 95 38.16 4.81 -28.00
C LYS A 95 39.48 4.56 -27.28
N GLN A 96 40.44 5.46 -27.48
CA GLN A 96 41.70 5.49 -26.73
C GLN A 96 41.80 6.76 -25.88
N GLY A 97 42.52 6.68 -24.75
CA GLY A 97 42.88 7.85 -23.93
C GLY A 97 41.77 8.46 -23.07
N SER A 98 40.59 7.83 -22.97
CA SER A 98 39.55 8.25 -22.03
C SER A 98 39.92 7.88 -20.58
N SER A 99 39.65 8.77 -19.62
CA SER A 99 39.84 8.49 -18.20
C SER A 99 38.83 7.48 -17.63
N LYS A 100 37.74 7.20 -18.36
CA LYS A 100 36.71 6.21 -18.02
C LYS A 100 36.52 5.21 -19.17
N PRO A 101 36.22 3.93 -18.89
CA PRO A 101 35.91 2.99 -19.96
C PRO A 101 34.59 3.37 -20.65
N PRO A 102 34.39 2.95 -21.91
CA PRO A 102 33.11 3.12 -22.59
C PRO A 102 32.06 2.14 -22.06
N TYR A 103 30.81 2.61 -21.93
CA TYR A 103 29.68 1.82 -21.44
C TYR A 103 28.62 1.61 -22.51
N TYR A 104 28.10 0.38 -22.58
CA TYR A 104 27.08 -0.01 -23.55
C TYR A 104 25.96 -0.83 -22.90
N ILE A 105 24.77 -0.26 -22.79
CA ILE A 105 23.59 -0.93 -22.27
C ILE A 105 22.68 -1.30 -23.46
N GLN A 106 22.45 -2.60 -23.65
CA GLN A 106 21.67 -3.18 -24.74
C GLN A 106 20.37 -3.80 -24.23
N ILE A 107 19.26 -3.55 -24.92
CA ILE A 107 18.00 -4.25 -24.69
C ILE A 107 17.95 -5.61 -25.40
N SER A 108 17.39 -6.61 -24.75
CA SER A 108 16.96 -7.89 -25.34
C SER A 108 15.47 -8.13 -25.02
N GLY A 109 15.01 -9.37 -25.03
CA GLY A 109 13.67 -9.72 -24.57
C GLY A 109 13.60 -11.17 -24.14
N ALA A 110 12.77 -11.44 -23.12
CA ALA A 110 12.69 -12.75 -22.46
C ALA A 110 12.32 -13.91 -23.41
N SER A 111 11.80 -13.62 -24.61
CA SER A 111 11.74 -14.57 -25.74
C SER A 111 13.05 -15.33 -26.03
N ALA A 112 14.22 -14.82 -25.60
CA ALA A 112 15.48 -15.55 -25.67
C ALA A 112 15.43 -16.87 -24.88
N LEU A 113 14.65 -16.92 -23.79
CA LEU A 113 14.46 -18.11 -22.94
C LEU A 113 13.53 -19.13 -23.61
N ALA A 114 12.62 -18.68 -24.46
CA ALA A 114 11.74 -19.52 -25.28
C ALA A 114 12.41 -20.04 -26.58
N ALA A 115 13.69 -19.73 -26.83
CA ALA A 115 14.32 -20.03 -28.13
C ALA A 115 14.31 -21.52 -28.50
N GLY A 116 14.45 -22.41 -27.52
CA GLY A 116 14.35 -23.86 -27.71
C GLY A 116 12.95 -24.33 -28.05
N GLU A 117 11.93 -23.83 -27.32
CA GLU A 117 10.52 -24.10 -27.62
C GLU A 117 10.16 -23.68 -29.04
N LEU A 118 10.70 -22.54 -29.50
CA LEU A 118 10.44 -22.01 -30.84
C LEU A 118 11.19 -22.74 -31.95
N ALA A 119 12.32 -23.37 -31.61
CA ALA A 119 13.07 -24.20 -32.55
C ALA A 119 12.48 -25.62 -32.67
N ASP A 120 11.79 -26.09 -31.63
CA ASP A 120 11.16 -27.40 -31.60
C ASP A 120 9.79 -27.39 -32.29
N LYS A 121 9.72 -27.99 -33.48
CA LYS A 121 8.47 -28.11 -34.26
C LYS A 121 7.42 -29.00 -33.61
N THR A 122 7.78 -29.75 -32.58
CA THR A 122 6.86 -30.60 -31.80
C THR A 122 6.32 -29.89 -30.56
N TRP A 123 6.82 -28.70 -30.25
CA TRP A 123 6.36 -27.92 -29.12
C TRP A 123 4.89 -27.53 -29.25
N VAL A 124 4.14 -27.70 -28.16
CA VAL A 124 2.73 -27.32 -28.09
C VAL A 124 2.64 -25.96 -27.39
N PHE A 125 2.26 -24.93 -28.15
CA PHE A 125 2.03 -23.60 -27.58
C PHE A 125 0.95 -23.64 -26.49
N GLY A 126 1.21 -22.95 -25.40
CA GLY A 126 0.36 -22.95 -24.21
C GLY A 126 0.75 -24.00 -23.16
N SER A 127 1.64 -24.95 -23.47
CA SER A 127 2.15 -25.91 -22.49
C SER A 127 3.14 -25.26 -21.52
N GLY A 128 3.08 -25.69 -20.25
CA GLY A 128 4.01 -25.25 -19.21
C GLY A 128 5.37 -25.94 -19.32
N ASN A 129 6.39 -25.32 -18.74
CA ASN A 129 7.64 -25.98 -18.42
C ASN A 129 8.15 -25.52 -17.04
N ASP A 130 9.03 -26.32 -16.43
CA ASP A 130 9.58 -26.08 -15.10
C ASP A 130 10.96 -25.39 -15.12
N VAL A 131 11.42 -24.93 -16.28
CA VAL A 131 12.75 -24.32 -16.42
C VAL A 131 12.69 -22.87 -15.96
N ILE A 132 13.39 -22.57 -14.86
CA ILE A 132 13.55 -21.22 -14.33
C ILE A 132 15.01 -20.80 -14.48
N HIS A 133 15.23 -19.66 -15.13
CA HIS A 133 16.56 -19.11 -15.35
C HIS A 133 16.93 -18.09 -14.27
N ASN A 134 18.18 -18.14 -13.79
CA ASN A 134 18.72 -17.22 -12.78
C ASN A 134 19.93 -16.49 -13.35
N ASP A 135 19.85 -15.16 -13.45
CA ASP A 135 20.88 -14.29 -14.05
C ASP A 135 22.10 -14.05 -13.14
N LEU A 136 22.01 -14.40 -11.86
CA LEU A 136 23.10 -14.27 -10.89
C LEU A 136 23.98 -15.52 -10.91
N ASP A 137 23.46 -16.66 -10.47
CA ASP A 137 24.22 -17.91 -10.32
C ASP A 137 24.23 -18.76 -11.61
N GLY A 138 23.21 -18.61 -12.45
CA GLY A 138 22.95 -19.45 -13.63
C GLY A 138 23.50 -18.88 -14.94
N ILE A 139 24.27 -17.79 -14.90
CA ILE A 139 24.59 -17.00 -16.10
C ILE A 139 25.30 -17.80 -17.21
N ASN A 140 26.20 -18.72 -16.85
CA ASN A 140 26.90 -19.53 -17.84
C ASN A 140 25.97 -20.54 -18.53
N SER A 141 24.98 -21.07 -17.80
CA SER A 141 23.94 -21.94 -18.37
C SER A 141 23.07 -21.16 -19.37
N ILE A 142 22.66 -19.94 -19.01
CA ILE A 142 21.87 -19.05 -19.88
C ILE A 142 22.63 -18.72 -21.16
N LYS A 143 23.89 -18.29 -21.06
CA LYS A 143 24.73 -18.01 -22.23
C LYS A 143 24.89 -19.23 -23.11
N SER A 144 25.17 -20.40 -22.53
CA SER A 144 25.32 -21.66 -23.27
C SER A 144 24.03 -22.10 -23.95
N TYR A 145 22.88 -21.85 -23.31
CA TYR A 145 21.56 -22.10 -23.88
C TYR A 145 21.28 -21.18 -25.08
N ILE A 146 21.38 -19.87 -24.91
CA ILE A 146 21.08 -18.89 -25.97
C ILE A 146 22.00 -19.07 -27.19
N LYS A 147 23.28 -19.43 -26.97
CA LYS A 147 24.25 -19.69 -28.04
C LYS A 147 23.88 -20.84 -28.97
N GLN A 148 22.99 -21.74 -28.56
CA GLN A 148 22.48 -22.81 -29.42
C GLN A 148 21.56 -22.29 -30.53
N TYR A 149 21.10 -21.04 -30.44
CA TYR A 149 20.09 -20.47 -31.33
C TYR A 149 20.65 -19.24 -32.09
N PRO A 150 21.13 -19.41 -33.33
CA PRO A 150 21.75 -18.34 -34.12
C PRO A 150 20.83 -17.16 -34.44
N ASN A 151 19.51 -17.36 -34.42
CA ASN A 151 18.52 -16.28 -34.57
C ASN A 151 18.57 -15.26 -33.41
N ARG A 152 19.19 -15.61 -32.27
CA ARG A 152 19.54 -14.68 -31.18
C ARG A 152 20.83 -13.92 -31.47
N ALA A 153 20.96 -13.38 -32.69
CA ALA A 153 22.20 -12.85 -33.22
C ALA A 153 22.79 -11.69 -32.39
N VAL A 154 21.93 -10.79 -31.89
CA VAL A 154 22.34 -9.67 -31.04
C VAL A 154 22.86 -10.16 -29.68
N ASP A 155 22.12 -11.05 -29.02
CA ASP A 155 22.52 -11.63 -27.72
C ASP A 155 23.86 -12.36 -27.85
N ASN A 156 23.98 -13.21 -28.88
CA ASN A 156 25.19 -13.96 -29.16
C ASN A 156 26.38 -13.07 -29.50
N TYR A 157 26.16 -11.95 -30.21
CA TYR A 157 27.21 -10.98 -30.46
C TYR A 157 27.71 -10.35 -29.16
N ILE A 158 26.82 -9.86 -28.30
CA ILE A 158 27.19 -9.30 -26.98
C ILE A 158 27.95 -10.33 -26.13
N PHE A 159 27.53 -11.60 -26.12
CA PHE A 159 28.27 -12.65 -25.42
C PHE A 159 29.66 -12.89 -26.02
N SER A 160 29.76 -12.93 -27.36
CA SER A 160 31.04 -13.19 -28.04
C SER A 160 32.08 -12.10 -27.78
N VAL A 161 31.67 -10.83 -27.75
CA VAL A 161 32.60 -9.73 -27.50
C VAL A 161 33.07 -9.69 -26.05
N ASN A 162 32.23 -10.13 -25.10
CA ASN A 162 32.58 -10.21 -23.69
C ASN A 162 33.55 -11.36 -23.37
N GLU A 163 33.61 -12.41 -24.20
CA GLU A 163 34.56 -13.51 -24.06
C GLU A 163 35.99 -13.12 -24.48
N GLN A 164 36.15 -12.04 -25.25
CA GLN A 164 37.44 -11.59 -25.78
C GLN A 164 38.18 -10.58 -24.88
N GLN A 165 37.81 -10.47 -23.60
CA GLN A 165 38.29 -9.43 -22.66
C GLN A 165 38.14 -8.02 -23.26
N SER A 166 36.89 -7.60 -23.46
CA SER A 166 36.55 -6.29 -24.01
C SER A 166 36.93 -5.13 -23.06
N SER A 167 37.39 -4.02 -23.65
CA SER A 167 37.51 -2.73 -22.96
C SER A 167 36.15 -2.02 -22.76
N VAL A 168 35.11 -2.48 -23.46
CA VAL A 168 33.75 -1.94 -23.36
C VAL A 168 32.99 -2.64 -22.24
N LYS A 169 32.44 -1.86 -21.32
CA LYS A 169 31.62 -2.33 -20.21
C LYS A 169 30.17 -2.49 -20.69
N THR A 170 29.80 -3.71 -21.05
CA THR A 170 28.47 -4.01 -21.61
C THR A 170 27.47 -4.47 -20.54
N ALA A 171 26.19 -4.16 -20.71
CA ALA A 171 25.10 -4.72 -19.94
C ALA A 171 23.93 -5.09 -20.86
N LEU A 172 23.46 -6.34 -20.81
CA LEU A 172 22.33 -6.85 -21.58
C LEU A 172 21.10 -6.97 -20.68
N VAL A 173 20.08 -6.15 -20.90
CA VAL A 173 18.85 -6.14 -20.10
C VAL A 173 17.75 -6.91 -20.84
N VAL A 174 17.19 -7.92 -20.19
CA VAL A 174 16.28 -8.90 -20.79
C VAL A 174 14.92 -8.86 -20.06
N PRO A 175 14.03 -7.93 -20.40
CA PRO A 175 12.74 -7.82 -19.75
C PRO A 175 11.73 -8.87 -20.23
N PRO A 176 10.79 -9.29 -19.37
CA PRO A 176 9.73 -10.22 -19.71
C PRO A 176 8.45 -9.46 -20.12
N ILE A 177 7.27 -9.80 -19.60
CA ILE A 177 6.05 -9.00 -19.84
C ILE A 177 6.24 -7.61 -19.22
N ILE A 178 6.16 -6.56 -20.03
CA ILE A 178 6.25 -5.18 -19.56
C ILE A 178 4.84 -4.57 -19.58
N TYR A 179 4.34 -4.17 -18.41
CA TYR A 179 3.02 -3.55 -18.25
C TYR A 179 3.13 -2.15 -17.63
N GLY A 180 1.99 -1.47 -17.43
CA GLY A 180 1.96 -0.10 -16.93
C GLY A 180 1.67 0.95 -18.00
N GLN A 181 1.47 2.19 -17.55
CA GLN A 181 1.42 3.36 -18.45
C GLN A 181 2.83 3.94 -18.59
N GLY A 182 3.32 4.06 -19.83
CA GLY A 182 4.60 4.72 -20.09
C GLY A 182 4.52 6.22 -19.81
N ARG A 183 5.62 6.81 -19.33
CA ARG A 183 5.72 8.21 -18.92
C ARG A 183 6.49 9.08 -19.92
N GLY A 184 7.00 8.47 -20.98
CA GLY A 184 7.68 9.19 -22.06
C GLY A 184 6.71 9.92 -23.01
N PRO A 185 7.22 10.85 -23.83
CA PRO A 185 6.43 11.69 -24.74
C PRO A 185 5.97 10.95 -26.01
N GLY A 186 6.43 9.70 -26.21
CA GLY A 186 6.17 8.88 -27.38
C GLY A 186 5.10 7.80 -27.13
N ASN A 187 5.41 6.55 -27.47
CA ASN A 187 4.51 5.44 -27.17
C ASN A 187 4.41 5.22 -25.65
N GLN A 188 3.18 5.18 -25.11
CA GLN A 188 2.92 4.93 -23.70
C GLN A 188 2.12 3.64 -23.44
N ARG A 189 1.77 2.89 -24.50
CA ARG A 189 0.98 1.66 -24.44
C ARG A 189 1.89 0.44 -24.54
N SER A 190 1.69 -0.53 -23.66
CA SER A 190 2.28 -1.88 -23.73
C SER A 190 1.59 -2.76 -24.79
N MET A 191 1.98 -4.03 -24.90
CA MET A 191 1.57 -4.92 -25.99
C MET A 191 0.70 -6.10 -25.52
N GLN A 192 1.27 -7.06 -24.79
CA GLN A 192 0.62 -8.36 -24.50
C GLN A 192 -0.74 -8.24 -23.80
N ILE A 193 -0.81 -7.52 -22.67
CA ILE A 193 -2.06 -7.41 -21.89
C ILE A 193 -3.12 -6.59 -22.64
N PRO A 194 -2.78 -5.41 -23.20
CA PRO A 194 -3.73 -4.66 -24.02
C PRO A 194 -4.25 -5.43 -25.25
N ASP A 195 -3.39 -6.14 -25.97
CA ASP A 195 -3.81 -6.85 -27.19
C ASP A 195 -4.69 -8.05 -26.85
N LEU A 196 -4.40 -8.76 -25.75
CA LEU A 196 -5.29 -9.80 -25.23
C LEU A 196 -6.63 -9.22 -24.75
N ALA A 197 -6.61 -8.12 -24.01
CA ALA A 197 -7.83 -7.45 -23.55
C ALA A 197 -8.70 -7.02 -24.73
N LYS A 198 -8.11 -6.42 -25.76
CA LYS A 198 -8.80 -6.08 -27.00
C LYS A 198 -9.47 -7.31 -27.62
N ALA A 199 -8.74 -8.42 -27.78
CA ALA A 199 -9.28 -9.65 -28.36
C ALA A 199 -10.45 -10.20 -27.53
N VAL A 200 -10.35 -10.20 -26.19
CA VAL A 200 -11.42 -10.65 -25.28
C VAL A 200 -12.66 -9.75 -25.38
N LEU A 201 -12.48 -8.43 -25.45
CA LEU A 201 -13.57 -7.47 -25.60
C LEU A 201 -14.30 -7.62 -26.94
N GLU A 202 -13.55 -7.77 -28.04
CA GLU A 202 -14.12 -7.97 -29.39
C GLU A 202 -14.83 -9.33 -29.51
N ARG A 203 -14.27 -10.41 -28.94
CA ARG A 203 -14.89 -11.74 -28.90
C ARG A 203 -16.04 -11.85 -27.91
N LYS A 204 -16.10 -10.97 -26.91
CA LYS A 204 -17.02 -11.05 -25.77
C LYS A 204 -16.83 -12.31 -24.91
N ARG A 205 -15.63 -12.90 -24.92
CA ARG A 205 -15.27 -14.09 -24.15
C ARG A 205 -13.75 -14.21 -24.05
N GLY A 206 -13.25 -14.75 -22.92
CA GLY A 206 -11.84 -15.02 -22.72
C GLY A 206 -11.28 -15.97 -23.78
N VAL A 207 -9.98 -15.87 -24.07
CA VAL A 207 -9.29 -16.79 -25.00
C VAL A 207 -7.87 -17.05 -24.55
N GLN A 208 -7.40 -18.28 -24.67
CA GLN A 208 -6.02 -18.68 -24.40
C GLN A 208 -5.50 -19.61 -25.50
N VAL A 209 -4.18 -19.61 -25.71
CA VAL A 209 -3.53 -20.57 -26.60
C VAL A 209 -3.25 -21.86 -25.84
N GLY A 210 -3.72 -22.98 -26.38
CA GLY A 210 -3.56 -24.31 -25.78
C GLY A 210 -3.96 -24.36 -24.30
N PRO A 211 -3.29 -25.19 -23.47
CA PRO A 211 -3.62 -25.35 -22.06
C PRO A 211 -3.49 -24.06 -21.20
N GLY A 212 -2.83 -23.01 -21.71
CA GLY A 212 -2.61 -21.76 -20.98
C GLY A 212 -1.67 -21.90 -19.76
N GLU A 213 -0.89 -22.98 -19.69
CA GLU A 213 0.06 -23.29 -18.62
C GLU A 213 1.39 -22.57 -18.79
N SER A 214 1.71 -22.11 -20.01
CA SER A 214 2.92 -21.37 -20.32
C SER A 214 3.03 -20.09 -19.47
N ARG A 215 4.23 -19.79 -18.95
CA ARG A 215 4.48 -18.73 -17.95
C ARG A 215 5.61 -17.80 -18.34
N TRP A 216 5.37 -16.50 -18.19
CA TRP A 216 6.42 -15.48 -18.28
C TRP A 216 6.51 -14.69 -16.98
N GLY A 217 7.72 -14.21 -16.68
CA GLY A 217 7.88 -13.14 -15.70
C GLY A 217 7.14 -11.86 -16.12
N ASN A 218 6.96 -10.92 -15.20
CA ASN A 218 6.42 -9.61 -15.50
C ASN A 218 7.11 -8.49 -14.70
N ILE A 219 7.05 -7.27 -15.25
CA ILE A 219 7.61 -6.05 -14.62
C ILE A 219 6.81 -4.81 -15.05
N HIS A 220 6.58 -3.90 -14.10
CA HIS A 220 6.02 -2.58 -14.42
C HIS A 220 7.06 -1.69 -15.13
N ILE A 221 6.66 -0.95 -16.16
CA ILE A 221 7.55 -0.13 -16.98
C ILE A 221 8.41 0.85 -16.16
N ALA A 222 7.82 1.44 -15.12
CA ALA A 222 8.54 2.35 -14.25
C ALA A 222 9.63 1.65 -13.44
N ASP A 223 9.42 0.40 -13.03
CA ASP A 223 10.42 -0.40 -12.33
C ASP A 223 11.57 -0.77 -13.29
N LEU A 224 11.23 -1.17 -14.52
CA LEU A 224 12.22 -1.49 -15.57
C LEU A 224 13.11 -0.28 -15.88
N SER A 225 12.51 0.90 -16.07
CA SER A 225 13.26 2.12 -16.38
C SER A 225 14.27 2.49 -15.29
N ARG A 226 14.00 2.17 -14.01
CA ARG A 226 14.95 2.41 -12.91
C ARG A 226 16.17 1.50 -12.97
N ILE A 227 16.07 0.29 -13.54
CA ILE A 227 17.25 -0.55 -13.78
C ILE A 227 18.19 0.15 -14.77
N PHE A 228 17.65 0.71 -15.85
CA PHE A 228 18.44 1.50 -16.81
C PHE A 228 19.04 2.75 -16.17
N LEU A 229 18.29 3.47 -15.34
CA LEU A 229 18.81 4.60 -14.57
C LEU A 229 20.03 4.19 -13.74
N LEU A 230 19.92 3.13 -12.93
CA LEU A 230 21.00 2.67 -12.06
C LEU A 230 22.24 2.23 -12.85
N LEU A 231 22.05 1.54 -13.98
CA LEU A 231 23.16 1.17 -14.87
C LEU A 231 23.84 2.42 -15.45
N VAL A 232 23.07 3.42 -15.86
CA VAL A 232 23.61 4.69 -16.37
C VAL A 232 24.35 5.47 -15.27
N GLU A 233 23.83 5.50 -14.05
CA GLU A 233 24.49 6.11 -12.89
C GLU A 233 25.83 5.43 -12.59
N LYS A 234 25.86 4.09 -12.56
CA LYS A 234 27.10 3.31 -12.40
C LYS A 234 28.11 3.60 -13.51
N ALA A 235 27.65 3.70 -14.75
CA ALA A 235 28.49 4.10 -15.88
C ALA A 235 29.02 5.53 -15.73
N ALA A 236 28.18 6.48 -15.30
CA ALA A 236 28.56 7.86 -15.04
C ALA A 236 29.61 7.97 -13.92
N GLU A 237 29.56 7.09 -12.91
CA GLU A 237 30.56 6.98 -11.84
C GLU A 237 31.90 6.40 -12.33
N GLY A 238 31.93 5.76 -13.51
CA GLY A 238 33.10 5.03 -13.98
C GLY A 238 33.27 3.68 -13.28
N ASN A 239 32.19 3.09 -12.77
CA ASN A 239 32.20 1.79 -12.12
C ASN A 239 32.63 0.69 -13.10
N GLN A 240 33.52 -0.21 -12.69
CA GLN A 240 34.05 -1.27 -13.56
C GLN A 240 33.78 -2.67 -13.01
N ASP A 241 32.83 -2.79 -12.08
CA ASP A 241 32.48 -4.04 -11.41
C ASP A 241 32.08 -5.11 -12.44
N GLU A 242 32.79 -6.24 -12.42
CA GLU A 242 32.55 -7.34 -13.35
C GLU A 242 31.22 -8.05 -13.08
N ASP A 243 30.60 -7.87 -11.91
CA ASP A 243 29.26 -8.37 -11.64
C ASP A 243 28.15 -7.51 -12.24
N ILE A 244 28.46 -6.26 -12.60
CA ILE A 244 27.54 -5.35 -13.31
C ILE A 244 27.76 -5.40 -14.82
N TRP A 245 29.02 -5.56 -15.25
CA TRP A 245 29.44 -5.33 -16.63
C TRP A 245 30.08 -6.55 -17.29
N GLY A 246 30.02 -6.60 -18.62
CA GLY A 246 30.73 -7.59 -19.42
C GLY A 246 30.12 -8.99 -19.29
N ALA A 247 30.96 -9.99 -19.02
CA ALA A 247 30.58 -11.41 -19.07
C ALA A 247 29.46 -11.80 -18.09
N ASN A 248 29.30 -11.07 -16.98
CA ASN A 248 28.22 -11.26 -16.02
C ASN A 248 27.12 -10.19 -16.14
N GLY A 249 27.30 -9.17 -16.98
CA GLY A 249 26.36 -8.06 -17.15
C GLY A 249 25.10 -8.45 -17.94
N VAL A 250 24.35 -9.45 -17.48
CA VAL A 250 23.06 -9.86 -18.03
C VAL A 250 22.02 -9.74 -16.94
N PHE A 251 20.97 -8.98 -17.20
CA PHE A 251 19.96 -8.63 -16.21
C PHE A 251 18.60 -9.13 -16.68
N PHE A 252 18.08 -10.17 -16.05
CA PHE A 252 16.65 -10.42 -16.08
C PHE A 252 15.95 -9.41 -15.18
N THR A 253 14.69 -9.14 -15.47
CA THR A 253 13.95 -8.08 -14.75
C THR A 253 12.59 -8.52 -14.26
N GLY A 254 12.27 -9.82 -14.30
CA GLY A 254 10.99 -10.33 -13.80
C GLY A 254 10.89 -10.22 -12.28
N VAL A 255 9.79 -9.64 -11.78
CA VAL A 255 9.49 -9.51 -10.34
C VAL A 255 8.19 -10.19 -9.93
N GLY A 256 7.35 -10.54 -10.88
CA GLY A 256 6.21 -11.45 -10.71
C GLY A 256 6.19 -12.50 -11.82
N GLU A 257 5.35 -13.53 -11.68
CA GLU A 257 5.15 -14.57 -12.70
C GLU A 257 3.67 -14.96 -12.74
N LEU A 258 3.09 -15.06 -13.94
CA LEU A 258 1.75 -15.60 -14.14
C LEU A 258 1.74 -16.54 -15.35
N SER A 259 0.86 -17.54 -15.32
CA SER A 259 0.56 -18.29 -16.54
C SER A 259 -0.34 -17.47 -17.45
N PHE A 260 -0.23 -17.67 -18.76
CA PHE A 260 -1.07 -16.94 -19.72
C PHE A 260 -2.55 -17.30 -19.62
N GLY A 261 -2.88 -18.53 -19.20
CA GLY A 261 -4.25 -18.93 -18.86
C GLY A 261 -4.79 -18.14 -17.66
N GLU A 262 -3.98 -17.90 -16.64
CA GLU A 262 -4.36 -17.06 -15.50
C GLU A 262 -4.52 -15.59 -15.92
N ILE A 263 -3.61 -15.06 -16.75
CA ILE A 263 -3.75 -13.70 -17.33
C ILE A 263 -5.06 -13.60 -18.12
N SER A 264 -5.37 -14.57 -18.99
CA SER A 264 -6.60 -14.57 -19.79
C SER A 264 -7.86 -14.64 -18.93
N ARG A 265 -7.85 -15.49 -17.89
CA ARG A 265 -8.93 -15.57 -16.91
C ARG A 265 -9.14 -14.25 -16.19
N ARG A 266 -8.08 -13.59 -15.71
CA ARG A 266 -8.17 -12.28 -15.06
C ARG A 266 -8.70 -11.20 -15.99
N VAL A 267 -8.26 -11.19 -17.25
CA VAL A 267 -8.78 -10.28 -18.28
C VAL A 267 -10.28 -10.52 -18.51
N ALA A 268 -10.72 -11.78 -18.62
CA ALA A 268 -12.12 -12.15 -18.82
C ALA A 268 -12.99 -11.80 -17.60
N ILE A 269 -12.54 -12.10 -16.38
CA ILE A 269 -13.20 -11.71 -15.12
C ILE A 269 -13.33 -10.19 -15.06
N ALA A 270 -12.24 -9.44 -15.26
CA ALA A 270 -12.28 -7.99 -15.23
C ALA A 270 -13.26 -7.42 -16.27
N ALA A 271 -13.21 -7.92 -17.51
CA ALA A 271 -14.13 -7.49 -18.56
C ALA A 271 -15.60 -7.81 -18.21
N ARG A 272 -15.87 -8.97 -17.61
CA ARG A 272 -17.21 -9.37 -17.15
C ARG A 272 -17.68 -8.50 -15.99
N ASP A 273 -16.83 -8.25 -15.00
CA ASP A 273 -17.16 -7.41 -13.84
C ASP A 273 -17.44 -5.96 -14.24
N PHE A 274 -16.81 -5.53 -15.34
CA PHE A 274 -17.14 -4.28 -16.01
C PHE A 274 -18.34 -4.37 -16.94
N ASN A 275 -19.12 -5.45 -16.96
CA ASN A 275 -20.25 -5.63 -17.89
C ASN A 275 -19.87 -5.35 -19.37
N LEU A 276 -18.60 -5.52 -19.74
CA LEU A 276 -18.11 -5.32 -21.10
C LEU A 276 -18.31 -6.59 -21.93
N ILE A 277 -18.34 -7.75 -21.27
CA ILE A 277 -18.60 -9.06 -21.86
C ILE A 277 -19.60 -9.85 -20.99
N PRO A 278 -20.36 -10.81 -21.56
CA PRO A 278 -21.41 -11.55 -20.86
C PRO A 278 -20.91 -12.73 -20.01
N SER A 279 -19.64 -13.13 -20.10
CA SER A 279 -19.11 -14.33 -19.44
C SER A 279 -17.63 -14.20 -19.12
N GLU A 280 -17.22 -14.74 -17.97
CA GLU A 280 -15.81 -14.87 -17.56
C GLU A 280 -15.13 -16.14 -18.12
N GLY A 281 -15.85 -16.95 -18.90
CA GLY A 281 -15.29 -18.17 -19.48
C GLY A 281 -14.16 -17.87 -20.46
N VAL A 282 -13.15 -18.74 -20.46
CA VAL A 282 -11.97 -18.67 -21.32
C VAL A 282 -11.97 -19.87 -22.26
N ASP A 283 -11.96 -19.62 -23.56
CA ASP A 283 -11.85 -20.67 -24.58
C ASP A 283 -10.39 -21.02 -24.85
N GLU A 284 -10.09 -22.30 -24.95
CA GLU A 284 -8.81 -22.79 -25.47
C GLU A 284 -8.85 -22.88 -26.99
N VAL A 285 -7.85 -22.30 -27.66
CA VAL A 285 -7.71 -22.34 -29.13
C VAL A 285 -6.28 -22.72 -29.54
N GLY A 286 -6.13 -23.24 -30.75
CA GLY A 286 -4.81 -23.55 -31.32
C GLY A 286 -4.02 -22.30 -31.71
N ALA A 287 -2.71 -22.44 -31.90
CA ALA A 287 -1.78 -21.34 -32.19
C ALA A 287 -2.20 -20.47 -33.39
N GLU A 288 -2.58 -21.10 -34.52
CA GLU A 288 -3.00 -20.35 -35.72
C GLU A 288 -4.27 -19.53 -35.50
N GLU A 289 -5.21 -20.03 -34.70
CA GLU A 289 -6.42 -19.28 -34.36
C GLU A 289 -6.11 -18.15 -33.40
N PHE A 290 -5.28 -18.43 -32.39
CA PHE A 290 -4.84 -17.40 -31.45
C PHE A 290 -4.11 -16.26 -32.16
N ASP A 291 -3.24 -16.56 -33.13
CA ASP A 291 -2.50 -15.55 -33.90
C ASP A 291 -3.38 -14.67 -34.81
N ARG A 292 -4.56 -15.17 -35.20
CA ARG A 292 -5.56 -14.35 -35.90
C ARG A 292 -6.26 -13.35 -34.96
N LEU A 293 -6.33 -13.66 -33.67
CA LEU A 293 -6.96 -12.83 -32.64
C LEU A 293 -5.97 -11.84 -32.03
N VAL A 294 -4.78 -12.32 -31.69
CA VAL A 294 -3.67 -11.58 -31.11
C VAL A 294 -2.46 -11.81 -32.01
N PRO A 295 -2.05 -10.83 -32.85
CA PRO A 295 -0.93 -11.01 -33.76
C PRO A 295 0.35 -11.44 -33.03
N HIS A 296 0.97 -12.55 -33.47
CA HIS A 296 2.12 -13.19 -32.81
C HIS A 296 1.84 -13.66 -31.37
N GLY A 297 0.57 -13.83 -31.01
CA GLY A 297 0.12 -14.22 -29.68
C GLY A 297 0.56 -15.61 -29.27
N SER A 298 0.69 -16.57 -30.19
CA SER A 298 1.19 -17.92 -29.87
C SER A 298 2.62 -17.86 -29.34
N PHE A 299 3.47 -17.05 -29.97
CA PHE A 299 4.83 -16.77 -29.51
C PHE A 299 4.84 -15.97 -28.20
N LEU A 300 4.08 -14.88 -28.12
CA LEU A 300 4.13 -13.94 -26.99
C LEU A 300 3.35 -14.40 -25.74
N LEU A 301 2.36 -15.29 -25.90
CA LEU A 301 1.47 -15.76 -24.83
C LEU A 301 1.35 -17.30 -24.75
N GLY A 302 2.14 -18.04 -25.55
CA GLY A 302 2.12 -19.51 -25.57
C GLY A 302 3.47 -20.16 -25.35
N THR A 303 4.48 -19.40 -24.93
CA THR A 303 5.83 -19.89 -24.63
C THR A 303 6.22 -19.61 -23.19
N ASN A 304 7.33 -20.17 -22.71
CA ASN A 304 7.82 -19.96 -21.36
C ASN A 304 9.07 -19.07 -21.32
N ALA A 305 9.07 -18.12 -20.39
CA ALA A 305 10.20 -17.25 -20.12
C ALA A 305 10.23 -16.88 -18.63
N ARG A 306 10.69 -17.84 -17.83
CA ARG A 306 10.64 -17.80 -16.37
C ARG A 306 12.00 -17.40 -15.82
N SER A 307 12.05 -16.25 -15.15
CA SER A 307 13.29 -15.68 -14.60
C SER A 307 13.00 -14.62 -13.54
N GLY A 308 13.92 -14.44 -12.58
CA GLY A 308 13.86 -13.39 -11.55
C GLY A 308 14.93 -12.30 -11.75
N ALA A 309 14.69 -11.10 -11.20
CA ALA A 309 15.58 -9.95 -11.27
C ALA A 309 16.77 -9.98 -10.27
N HIS A 310 17.30 -11.17 -9.98
CA HIS A 310 18.22 -11.39 -8.87
C HIS A 310 19.50 -10.57 -8.99
N ARG A 311 20.09 -10.48 -10.18
CA ARG A 311 21.27 -9.63 -10.37
C ARG A 311 20.98 -8.16 -10.10
N ALA A 312 19.90 -7.61 -10.66
CA ALA A 312 19.54 -6.21 -10.44
C ALA A 312 19.36 -5.89 -8.94
N GLU A 313 18.74 -6.80 -8.17
CA GLU A 313 18.59 -6.64 -6.73
C GLU A 313 19.92 -6.65 -5.99
N GLN A 314 20.80 -7.62 -6.29
CA GLN A 314 22.04 -7.82 -5.56
C GLN A 314 23.13 -6.80 -5.91
N VAL A 315 23.33 -6.51 -7.20
CA VAL A 315 24.48 -5.70 -7.65
C VAL A 315 24.14 -4.23 -7.87
N LEU A 316 22.87 -3.89 -8.11
CA LEU A 316 22.42 -2.50 -8.27
C LEU A 316 21.67 -1.97 -7.03
N GLY A 317 21.33 -2.83 -6.06
CA GLY A 317 20.48 -2.46 -4.93
C GLY A 317 19.05 -2.10 -5.34
N TRP A 318 18.62 -2.54 -6.52
CA TRP A 318 17.32 -2.23 -7.08
C TRP A 318 16.21 -3.04 -6.40
N LYS A 319 15.01 -2.46 -6.29
CA LYS A 319 13.79 -3.17 -5.86
C LYS A 319 12.58 -2.68 -6.67
N PRO A 320 11.57 -3.52 -6.93
CA PRO A 320 10.31 -3.06 -7.52
C PRO A 320 9.54 -2.17 -6.54
N GLU A 321 8.78 -1.21 -7.08
CA GLU A 321 8.02 -0.24 -6.26
C GLU A 321 6.60 0.01 -6.77
N ASN A 322 6.22 -0.52 -7.93
CA ASN A 322 4.90 -0.32 -8.51
C ASN A 322 3.99 -1.52 -8.27
N GLU A 323 2.71 -1.37 -8.63
CA GLU A 323 1.70 -2.42 -8.48
C GLU A 323 2.04 -3.69 -9.28
N SER A 324 1.47 -4.82 -8.86
CA SER A 324 1.58 -6.10 -9.55
C SER A 324 0.88 -6.08 -10.92
N LEU A 325 1.20 -7.05 -11.78
CA LEU A 325 0.49 -7.21 -13.06
C LEU A 325 -1.00 -7.53 -12.80
N GLU A 326 -1.27 -8.36 -11.81
CA GLU A 326 -2.60 -8.74 -11.33
C GLU A 326 -3.46 -7.52 -11.02
N ASP A 327 -2.91 -6.55 -10.29
CA ASP A 327 -3.59 -5.31 -9.91
C ASP A 327 -3.77 -4.33 -11.07
N HIS A 328 -2.99 -4.51 -12.15
CA HIS A 328 -2.98 -3.65 -13.34
C HIS A 328 -3.91 -4.14 -14.47
N ILE A 329 -4.19 -5.45 -14.53
CA ILE A 329 -5.03 -6.06 -15.59
C ILE A 329 -6.38 -5.34 -15.74
N PRO A 330 -7.14 -5.01 -14.67
CA PRO A 330 -8.43 -4.32 -14.80
C PRO A 330 -8.32 -2.96 -15.52
N GLN A 331 -7.25 -2.21 -15.27
CA GLN A 331 -7.00 -0.89 -15.87
C GLN A 331 -6.65 -1.02 -17.35
N ALA A 332 -5.88 -2.06 -17.71
CA ALA A 332 -5.62 -2.37 -19.12
C ALA A 332 -6.93 -2.69 -19.86
N VAL A 333 -7.81 -3.50 -19.26
CA VAL A 333 -9.13 -3.83 -19.84
C VAL A 333 -9.98 -2.58 -20.05
N ILE A 334 -10.06 -1.68 -19.05
CA ILE A 334 -10.81 -0.42 -19.18
C ILE A 334 -10.26 0.44 -20.31
N LYS A 335 -8.93 0.65 -20.36
CA LYS A 335 -8.30 1.50 -21.38
C LYS A 335 -8.56 0.97 -22.79
N GLU A 336 -8.51 -0.35 -22.98
CA GLU A 336 -8.80 -0.95 -24.28
C GLU A 336 -10.30 -0.85 -24.62
N ALA A 337 -11.19 -1.01 -23.65
CA ALA A 337 -12.62 -0.78 -23.86
C ALA A 337 -12.92 0.68 -24.25
N GLU A 338 -12.26 1.65 -23.61
CA GLU A 338 -12.34 3.07 -23.97
C GLU A 338 -11.81 3.33 -25.39
N ALA A 339 -10.66 2.72 -25.76
CA ALA A 339 -10.09 2.82 -27.09
C ALA A 339 -11.00 2.22 -28.18
N LEU A 340 -11.77 1.18 -27.84
CA LEU A 340 -12.79 0.56 -28.70
C LEU A 340 -14.13 1.33 -28.70
N GLY A 341 -14.26 2.42 -27.94
CA GLY A 341 -15.49 3.21 -27.85
C GLY A 341 -16.63 2.52 -27.08
N MET A 342 -16.33 1.52 -26.26
CA MET A 342 -17.34 0.81 -25.45
C MET A 342 -17.81 1.69 -24.28
N LYS A 343 -19.11 1.65 -24.00
CA LYS A 343 -19.69 2.35 -22.83
C LYS A 343 -19.42 1.53 -21.56
N GLY A 344 -18.28 1.74 -20.92
CA GLY A 344 -17.95 1.08 -19.65
C GLY A 344 -18.84 1.54 -18.48
N PRO A 345 -19.03 0.71 -17.43
CA PRO A 345 -19.74 1.10 -16.23
C PRO A 345 -18.98 2.21 -15.52
N LYS A 346 -19.72 3.00 -14.73
CA LYS A 346 -19.13 3.98 -13.82
C LYS A 346 -18.17 3.24 -12.88
N ARG A 347 -16.85 3.38 -13.13
CA ARG A 347 -15.67 2.97 -12.32
C ARG A 347 -15.93 1.89 -11.25
N TRP A 348 -15.19 0.77 -11.32
CA TRP A 348 -14.97 -0.15 -10.19
C TRP A 348 -14.81 0.66 -8.89
N ARG A 349 -15.72 0.48 -7.93
CA ARG A 349 -15.38 0.81 -6.54
C ARG A 349 -14.42 -0.31 -6.13
N LYS A 350 -13.13 0.03 -6.01
CA LYS A 350 -12.11 -0.75 -5.30
C LYS A 350 -12.77 -1.56 -4.17
N CYS A 351 -12.35 -2.81 -3.91
CA CYS A 351 -12.46 -3.34 -2.54
C CYS A 351 -11.95 -2.24 -1.62
N ARG A 352 -12.89 -1.58 -0.94
CA ARG A 352 -12.60 -0.30 -0.32
C ARG A 352 -11.91 -0.70 0.96
N ILE A 353 -10.62 -0.36 1.07
CA ILE A 353 -10.10 0.00 2.38
C ILE A 353 -11.18 0.90 2.99
N SER A 354 -11.83 0.48 4.08
CA SER A 354 -12.99 1.20 4.60
C SER A 354 -12.60 2.66 4.73
N ARG A 355 -13.40 3.52 4.10
CA ARG A 355 -13.10 4.93 4.07
C ARG A 355 -13.97 5.61 5.09
N GLY A 356 -13.39 6.44 5.95
CA GLY A 356 -14.20 7.38 6.71
C GLY A 356 -15.03 8.27 5.77
N PRO A 357 -15.98 9.06 6.28
CA PRO A 357 -16.95 9.83 5.50
C PRO A 357 -16.33 10.78 4.44
N ASN A 358 -15.00 10.94 4.43
CA ASN A 358 -14.26 11.84 3.53
C ASN A 358 -13.13 11.14 2.76
N GLY A 359 -13.09 9.81 2.78
CA GLY A 359 -12.21 9.05 1.90
C GLY A 359 -10.90 8.54 2.51
N GLU A 360 -10.64 8.69 3.80
CA GLU A 360 -9.44 8.21 4.50
C GLU A 360 -9.48 6.71 4.80
N ALA A 361 -8.40 5.96 4.57
CA ALA A 361 -8.32 4.51 4.79
C ALA A 361 -8.32 4.14 6.29
N MET A 362 -9.20 3.23 6.72
CA MET A 362 -9.31 2.72 8.10
C MET A 362 -8.62 1.36 8.28
N MET A 363 -8.03 1.10 9.46
CA MET A 363 -7.22 -0.07 9.84
C MET A 363 -8.00 -1.05 10.77
N PRO A 364 -7.70 -2.37 10.77
CA PRO A 364 -8.33 -3.36 11.68
C PRO A 364 -7.99 -3.13 13.16
N GLN A 365 -8.95 -3.38 14.06
CA GLN A 365 -8.84 -3.08 15.51
C GLN A 365 -7.81 -3.97 16.23
N TYR A 366 -7.75 -5.26 15.87
CA TYR A 366 -6.78 -6.21 16.40
C TYR A 366 -5.91 -6.73 15.27
N LEU A 367 -4.60 -6.78 15.52
CA LEU A 367 -3.65 -7.43 14.63
C LEU A 367 -3.34 -8.83 15.15
N PRO A 368 -3.25 -9.85 14.28
CA PRO A 368 -2.88 -11.21 14.65
C PRO A 368 -1.58 -11.21 15.42
N ARG A 369 -1.44 -12.15 16.35
CA ARG A 369 -0.24 -12.31 17.18
C ARG A 369 1.05 -12.28 16.35
N GLU A 370 1.03 -12.81 15.14
CA GLU A 370 2.17 -12.80 14.24
C GLU A 370 2.63 -11.39 13.83
N CYS A 371 1.73 -10.41 13.79
CA CYS A 371 2.05 -9.00 13.58
C CYS A 371 2.75 -8.37 14.79
N ALA A 372 2.49 -8.91 15.98
CA ALA A 372 3.17 -8.52 17.22
C ALA A 372 4.61 -9.00 17.28
N GLU A 373 4.79 -10.29 17.05
CA GLU A 373 6.09 -10.98 17.02
C GLU A 373 7.02 -10.30 16.01
N ALA A 374 6.41 -9.73 14.97
CA ALA A 374 7.03 -8.98 13.90
C ALA A 374 7.24 -7.47 14.15
N LYS A 375 6.76 -6.92 15.28
CA LYS A 375 6.85 -5.48 15.63
C LYS A 375 6.22 -4.51 14.63
N VAL A 376 5.15 -4.94 13.97
CA VAL A 376 4.48 -4.23 12.85
C VAL A 376 3.90 -2.87 13.23
N ILE A 377 3.51 -2.71 14.50
CA ILE A 377 2.92 -1.49 15.05
C ILE A 377 3.85 -0.28 14.94
N GLU A 378 5.16 -0.49 15.07
CA GLU A 378 6.16 0.57 15.16
C GLU A 378 6.39 1.30 13.81
N THR A 379 5.81 0.77 12.73
CA THR A 379 6.14 1.15 11.36
C THR A 379 4.93 1.64 10.54
N LEU A 380 3.77 1.84 11.17
CA LEU A 380 2.53 2.31 10.55
C LEU A 380 2.53 3.82 10.17
N PRO A 381 1.85 4.21 9.07
CA PRO A 381 1.86 5.58 8.52
C PRO A 381 0.77 6.50 9.12
N ILE A 382 0.55 6.38 10.42
CA ILE A 382 -0.33 7.22 11.24
C ILE A 382 0.40 7.48 12.56
N PRO A 383 0.02 8.46 13.40
CA PRO A 383 0.78 8.81 14.60
C PRO A 383 0.92 7.69 15.67
N SER A 384 1.66 6.60 15.42
CA SER A 384 2.12 5.45 16.26
C SER A 384 1.35 5.01 17.52
N GLY A 385 1.03 5.90 18.46
CA GLY A 385 -0.19 5.69 19.19
C GLY A 385 -1.26 6.07 18.21
N TRP A 386 -1.48 5.26 17.13
CA TRP A 386 -2.68 4.97 16.28
C TRP A 386 -3.21 3.50 16.33
N VAL A 387 -2.69 2.72 17.28
CA VAL A 387 -2.96 1.28 17.47
C VAL A 387 -3.42 0.99 18.91
N ALA A 388 -4.47 0.18 19.10
CA ALA A 388 -5.00 -0.19 20.41
C ALA A 388 -4.20 -1.32 21.10
N GLY A 389 -3.73 -2.34 20.37
CA GLY A 389 -2.93 -3.42 20.93
C GLY A 389 -2.71 -4.60 19.98
N ILE A 390 -2.13 -5.67 20.52
CA ILE A 390 -1.94 -7.01 19.94
C ILE A 390 -2.72 -7.96 20.84
N ASP A 391 -3.50 -8.89 20.27
CA ASP A 391 -4.01 -10.01 21.06
C ASP A 391 -2.87 -11.01 21.34
N ALA A 392 -2.57 -11.24 22.62
CA ALA A 392 -1.48 -12.09 23.09
C ALA A 392 -1.96 -13.08 24.18
N ILE A 393 -3.25 -13.41 24.21
CA ILE A 393 -3.78 -14.40 25.16
C ILE A 393 -3.22 -15.80 24.80
N PRO A 394 -2.71 -16.59 25.77
CA PRO A 394 -2.38 -17.99 25.52
C PRO A 394 -3.62 -18.74 25.02
N ASP A 395 -3.50 -19.45 23.89
CA ASP A 395 -4.56 -20.24 23.21
C ASP A 395 -5.42 -19.51 22.13
N CYS A 396 -4.92 -18.40 21.56
CA CYS A 396 -5.56 -17.54 20.55
C CYS A 396 -6.36 -18.23 19.40
N ALA A 397 -7.58 -17.73 19.15
CA ALA A 397 -8.40 -18.03 17.96
C ALA A 397 -8.05 -17.18 16.71
N MET A 398 -7.33 -16.05 16.86
CA MET A 398 -7.01 -15.13 15.76
C MET A 398 -5.53 -15.20 15.35
N THR A 399 -5.27 -15.78 14.19
CA THR A 399 -3.92 -16.01 13.62
C THR A 399 -3.91 -15.68 12.14
N LEU A 400 -2.75 -15.31 11.58
CA LEU A 400 -2.55 -15.30 10.13
C LEU A 400 -2.75 -16.69 9.47
N GLY A 401 -2.91 -17.76 10.26
CA GLY A 401 -3.33 -19.08 9.77
C GLY A 401 -4.84 -19.22 9.57
N SER A 402 -5.65 -18.22 9.93
CA SER A 402 -7.11 -18.23 9.78
C SER A 402 -7.53 -17.70 8.42
N ARG A 403 -8.36 -18.45 7.69
CA ARG A 403 -8.85 -18.04 6.38
C ARG A 403 -9.74 -16.81 6.48
N LYS A 404 -10.73 -16.88 7.38
CA LYS A 404 -11.70 -15.81 7.63
C LYS A 404 -11.02 -14.48 7.88
N TRP A 405 -9.95 -14.47 8.67
CA TRP A 405 -9.21 -13.23 8.95
C TRP A 405 -8.55 -12.61 7.69
N TRP A 406 -8.02 -13.43 6.77
CA TRP A 406 -7.46 -12.94 5.51
C TRP A 406 -8.52 -12.49 4.51
N GLU A 407 -9.68 -13.12 4.51
CA GLU A 407 -10.83 -12.70 3.71
C GLU A 407 -11.37 -11.34 4.18
N ASP A 408 -11.43 -11.12 5.49
CA ASP A 408 -11.95 -9.88 6.09
C ASP A 408 -10.94 -8.71 6.05
N HIS A 409 -9.63 -8.96 6.18
CA HIS A 409 -8.62 -7.90 6.38
C HIS A 409 -7.43 -7.90 5.39
N GLY A 410 -7.32 -8.89 4.50
CA GLY A 410 -6.14 -9.09 3.65
C GLY A 410 -5.83 -7.93 2.71
N ALA A 411 -6.85 -7.26 2.18
CA ALA A 411 -6.68 -6.08 1.32
C ALA A 411 -6.03 -4.90 2.05
N TRP A 412 -6.30 -4.73 3.36
CA TRP A 412 -5.66 -3.69 4.17
C TRP A 412 -4.19 -4.02 4.43
N LEU A 413 -3.88 -5.26 4.78
CA LEU A 413 -2.50 -5.71 4.98
C LEU A 413 -1.67 -5.53 3.71
N GLU A 414 -2.16 -5.96 2.56
CA GLU A 414 -1.46 -5.81 1.28
C GLU A 414 -1.26 -4.33 0.91
N ALA A 415 -2.28 -3.49 1.12
CA ALA A 415 -2.17 -2.05 0.90
C ALA A 415 -1.16 -1.35 1.84
N ASN A 416 -0.85 -1.95 2.99
CA ASN A 416 0.09 -1.40 3.98
C ASN A 416 1.38 -2.23 4.14
N LYS A 417 1.58 -3.28 3.33
CA LYS A 417 2.65 -4.28 3.45
C LYS A 417 4.04 -3.71 3.66
N LYS A 418 4.38 -2.68 2.89
CA LYS A 418 5.67 -1.96 2.97
C LYS A 418 5.86 -1.23 4.30
N ALA A 419 4.78 -0.66 4.84
CA ALA A 419 4.79 -0.01 6.15
C ALA A 419 4.80 -1.04 7.29
N LEU A 420 4.19 -2.21 7.11
CA LEU A 420 4.00 -3.18 8.18
C LEU A 420 5.25 -4.00 8.52
N LYS A 421 6.13 -4.32 7.56
CA LYS A 421 7.38 -5.09 7.79
C LYS A 421 7.21 -6.47 8.46
N LEU A 422 6.07 -7.11 8.24
CA LEU A 422 5.83 -8.52 8.61
C LEU A 422 6.88 -9.47 7.98
N PRO A 423 7.47 -10.42 8.71
CA PRO A 423 8.34 -11.46 8.18
C PRO A 423 7.64 -12.31 7.12
N GLU A 424 8.40 -12.76 6.13
CA GLU A 424 7.86 -13.51 5.00
C GLU A 424 7.18 -14.82 5.39
N ALA A 425 7.70 -15.50 6.41
CA ALA A 425 7.07 -16.70 6.98
C ALA A 425 5.65 -16.43 7.48
N LYS A 426 5.35 -15.21 7.93
CA LYS A 426 4.02 -14.81 8.41
C LYS A 426 3.06 -14.48 7.25
N TRP A 427 3.58 -13.98 6.12
CA TRP A 427 2.78 -13.81 4.90
C TRP A 427 2.39 -15.14 4.26
N LYS A 428 3.25 -16.16 4.34
CA LYS A 428 2.97 -17.51 3.81
C LYS A 428 1.82 -18.21 4.53
N MET A 429 1.57 -17.87 5.79
CA MET A 429 0.42 -18.38 6.54
C MET A 429 -0.91 -18.06 5.84
N ARG A 430 -0.99 -17.00 5.03
CA ARG A 430 -2.14 -16.72 4.15
C ARG A 430 -2.43 -17.86 3.19
N GLU A 431 -1.42 -18.39 2.54
CA GLU A 431 -1.59 -19.41 1.50
C GLU A 431 -2.06 -20.74 2.09
N GLU A 432 -1.70 -21.01 3.33
CA GLU A 432 -2.14 -22.17 4.11
C GLU A 432 -3.53 -21.94 4.72
N ALA A 433 -3.84 -20.71 5.14
CA ALA A 433 -5.15 -20.29 5.58
C ALA A 433 -6.20 -20.43 4.46
N MET A 434 -5.93 -19.91 3.26
CA MET A 434 -6.86 -19.93 2.12
C MET A 434 -7.14 -21.34 1.56
N LYS A 435 -6.42 -22.38 2.03
CA LYS A 435 -6.65 -23.79 1.68
C LYS A 435 -7.56 -24.52 2.67
N GLN A 436 -7.84 -23.93 3.83
CA GLN A 436 -8.74 -24.50 4.82
C GLN A 436 -10.20 -24.35 4.34
N ASP A 437 -11.04 -25.33 4.70
CA ASP A 437 -12.50 -25.33 4.50
C ASP A 437 -13.18 -25.02 5.83
N ASP A 438 -12.86 -23.85 6.34
CA ASP A 438 -13.34 -23.27 7.58
C ASP A 438 -14.41 -22.22 7.27
N THR A 439 -15.44 -22.63 6.51
CA THR A 439 -16.70 -21.89 6.49
C THR A 439 -17.28 -21.90 7.91
N VAL A 440 -16.93 -20.89 8.69
CA VAL A 440 -17.73 -20.48 9.82
C VAL A 440 -19.08 -20.05 9.21
N PRO A 441 -20.23 -20.49 9.75
CA PRO A 441 -21.51 -19.85 9.42
C PRO A 441 -21.33 -18.33 9.54
N ASP A 442 -22.08 -17.55 8.75
CA ASP A 442 -22.04 -16.06 8.68
C ASP A 442 -22.27 -15.31 10.03
N ASP A 443 -22.18 -16.00 11.15
CA ASP A 443 -22.54 -15.62 12.50
C ASP A 443 -21.33 -15.17 13.36
N GLU A 444 -20.13 -15.77 13.26
CA GLU A 444 -19.03 -15.48 14.21
C GLU A 444 -17.81 -14.77 13.59
N GLY A 445 -18.03 -13.55 13.13
CA GLY A 445 -16.95 -12.56 12.93
C GLY A 445 -17.44 -11.36 12.15
N ALA A 446 -18.57 -10.87 12.62
CA ALA A 446 -19.29 -9.70 12.15
C ALA A 446 -19.53 -8.75 13.33
N ASP A 447 -18.74 -8.87 14.41
CA ASP A 447 -18.90 -8.03 15.58
C ASP A 447 -18.27 -6.67 15.31
N ASP A 448 -19.02 -5.62 15.63
CA ASP A 448 -18.71 -4.25 15.27
C ASP A 448 -17.41 -3.69 15.92
N TRP A 449 -16.68 -4.51 16.68
CA TRP A 449 -15.41 -4.22 17.37
C TRP A 449 -14.17 -4.65 16.56
N ASP A 450 -14.30 -4.99 15.28
CA ASP A 450 -13.14 -5.41 14.46
C ASP A 450 -12.51 -4.30 13.62
N PHE A 451 -13.14 -3.13 13.54
CA PHE A 451 -12.70 -2.03 12.67
C PHE A 451 -12.83 -0.63 13.27
N VAL A 452 -12.34 -0.43 14.50
CA VAL A 452 -12.09 0.91 15.00
C VAL A 452 -10.61 1.07 15.34
N CYS A 453 -9.87 1.67 14.41
CA CYS A 453 -8.55 2.21 14.71
C CYS A 453 -8.63 3.68 15.00
N TYR A 454 -8.71 3.99 16.28
CA TYR A 454 -7.94 5.10 16.77
C TYR A 454 -7.11 4.61 17.94
N PRO A 455 -5.93 5.15 18.12
CA PRO A 455 -5.15 4.90 19.30
C PRO A 455 -5.65 5.61 20.52
N ILE A 456 -5.03 5.25 21.63
CA ILE A 456 -4.81 6.25 22.65
C ILE A 456 -3.73 7.25 22.21
N PRO A 457 -4.02 8.57 22.16
CA PRO A 457 -2.99 9.59 22.04
C PRO A 457 -1.83 9.28 22.99
N ARG A 458 -0.57 9.29 22.50
CA ARG A 458 0.63 8.92 23.28
C ARG A 458 0.69 9.64 24.65
N SER A 459 0.18 10.87 24.72
CA SER A 459 0.06 11.64 25.97
C SER A 459 -0.87 10.97 26.98
N GLU A 460 -2.05 10.52 26.56
CA GLU A 460 -3.05 9.91 27.44
C GLU A 460 -2.64 8.49 27.83
N ARG A 461 -2.01 7.74 26.91
CA ARG A 461 -1.44 6.43 27.25
C ARG A 461 -0.33 6.55 28.29
N ALA A 462 0.59 7.48 28.08
CA ALA A 462 1.63 7.74 29.07
C ALA A 462 1.04 8.26 30.39
N ARG A 463 -0.04 9.04 30.37
CA ARG A 463 -0.72 9.50 31.59
C ARG A 463 -1.37 8.34 32.35
N ALA A 464 -2.06 7.43 31.65
CA ALA A 464 -2.67 6.25 32.24
C ALA A 464 -1.62 5.29 32.82
N LEU A 465 -0.58 4.95 32.05
CA LEU A 465 0.47 4.03 32.50
C LEU A 465 1.22 4.57 33.73
N LYS A 466 1.47 5.89 33.80
CA LYS A 466 2.06 6.54 34.99
C LYS A 466 1.22 6.41 36.27
N ARG A 467 -0.04 5.99 36.15
CA ARG A 467 -1.02 5.85 37.23
C ARG A 467 -1.45 4.40 37.43
N ASN A 468 -0.91 3.48 36.64
CA ASN A 468 -1.12 2.05 36.82
C ASN A 468 -0.03 1.50 37.75
N GLN A 469 -0.40 1.04 38.94
CA GLN A 469 0.55 0.53 39.93
C GLN A 469 1.28 -0.75 39.45
N ASP A 470 0.61 -1.56 38.62
CA ASP A 470 1.16 -2.81 38.11
C ASP A 470 2.32 -2.54 37.13
N GLU A 471 2.25 -1.44 36.37
CA GLU A 471 3.32 -1.01 35.45
C GLU A 471 4.60 -0.59 36.19
N PHE A 472 4.54 -0.35 37.50
CA PHE A 472 5.68 0.03 38.33
C PHE A 472 6.18 -1.08 39.25
N ASP A 473 5.67 -2.32 39.13
CA ASP A 473 5.93 -3.39 40.09
C ASP A 473 5.62 -2.93 41.53
N MET A 474 4.45 -2.30 41.72
CA MET A 474 4.02 -1.76 43.00
C MET A 474 2.60 -2.20 43.34
N HIS A 475 2.32 -2.33 44.63
CA HIS A 475 0.95 -2.40 45.13
C HIS A 475 0.72 -1.27 46.14
N ILE A 476 -0.13 -0.31 45.79
CA ILE A 476 -0.50 0.81 46.65
C ILE A 476 -1.80 0.50 47.39
N TYR A 477 -2.86 0.15 46.64
CA TYR A 477 -4.11 -0.49 47.11
C TYR A 477 -4.97 -0.91 45.89
N ASN A 478 -6.01 -1.73 46.09
CA ASN A 478 -6.80 -2.37 45.02
C ASN A 478 -7.30 -1.39 43.94
N ASP A 479 -7.92 -0.29 44.33
CA ASP A 479 -8.57 0.65 43.40
C ASP A 479 -7.66 1.75 42.88
N PHE A 480 -6.37 1.74 43.26
CA PHE A 480 -5.46 2.86 42.97
C PHE A 480 -5.43 3.18 41.47
N THR A 481 -5.36 2.15 40.63
CA THR A 481 -5.36 2.30 39.17
C THR A 481 -6.69 2.86 38.66
N GLY A 482 -7.84 2.41 39.17
CA GLY A 482 -9.17 2.94 38.80
C GLY A 482 -9.32 4.42 39.13
N TYR A 483 -8.91 4.85 40.32
CA TYR A 483 -8.85 6.28 40.66
C TYR A 483 -7.79 7.05 39.84
N GLY A 484 -6.71 6.38 39.45
CA GLY A 484 -5.76 6.89 38.46
C GLY A 484 -6.44 7.17 37.12
N MET A 485 -7.29 6.26 36.64
CA MET A 485 -8.06 6.44 35.42
C MET A 485 -9.11 7.56 35.52
N HIS A 486 -9.72 7.75 36.71
CA HIS A 486 -10.51 8.95 37.00
C HIS A 486 -9.70 10.23 36.82
N GLU A 487 -8.47 10.29 37.34
CA GLU A 487 -7.60 11.47 37.17
C GLU A 487 -7.23 11.70 35.69
N VAL A 488 -7.08 10.65 34.88
CA VAL A 488 -6.87 10.79 33.42
C VAL A 488 -8.12 11.40 32.76
N MET A 489 -9.31 10.88 33.03
CA MET A 489 -10.56 11.44 32.49
C MET A 489 -10.75 12.91 32.90
N GLU A 490 -10.46 13.23 34.16
CA GLU A 490 -10.51 14.59 34.67
C GLU A 490 -9.47 15.51 34.02
N ASN A 491 -8.27 15.02 33.72
CA ASN A 491 -7.25 15.75 32.96
C ASN A 491 -7.72 16.05 31.52
N ILE A 492 -8.40 15.11 30.87
CA ILE A 492 -8.98 15.34 29.53
C ILE A 492 -10.12 16.38 29.63
N PHE A 493 -10.99 16.29 30.63
CA PHE A 493 -12.03 17.31 30.88
C PHE A 493 -11.44 18.69 31.19
N ALA A 494 -10.33 18.75 31.93
CA ALA A 494 -9.61 19.99 32.21
C ALA A 494 -9.03 20.60 30.93
N GLN A 495 -8.45 19.76 30.07
CA GLN A 495 -7.92 20.16 28.77
C GLN A 495 -9.04 20.69 27.86
N PHE A 496 -10.16 19.96 27.73
CA PHE A 496 -11.34 20.44 27.02
C PHE A 496 -11.83 21.78 27.59
N SER A 497 -11.92 21.93 28.92
CA SER A 497 -12.31 23.19 29.57
C SER A 497 -11.35 24.35 29.29
N SER A 498 -10.08 24.05 28.98
CA SER A 498 -9.07 25.05 28.65
C SER A 498 -9.29 25.62 27.24
N VAL A 499 -9.73 24.80 26.30
CA VAL A 499 -9.99 25.19 24.91
C VAL A 499 -11.44 25.65 24.67
N PHE A 500 -12.40 25.12 25.44
CA PHE A 500 -13.82 25.42 25.30
C PHE A 500 -14.17 26.78 25.94
N LYS A 501 -13.80 27.86 25.25
CA LYS A 501 -14.00 29.26 25.67
C LYS A 501 -15.03 29.97 24.79
N PRO A 502 -15.63 31.09 25.26
CA PRO A 502 -16.42 31.94 24.39
C PRO A 502 -15.61 32.35 23.15
N LYS A 503 -16.16 32.13 21.95
CA LYS A 503 -15.53 32.39 20.64
C LYS A 503 -14.39 31.44 20.23
N ALA A 504 -14.17 30.32 20.94
CA ALA A 504 -13.20 29.32 20.50
C ALA A 504 -13.58 28.73 19.14
N SER A 505 -12.58 28.48 18.29
CA SER A 505 -12.79 27.83 17.00
C SER A 505 -13.13 26.36 17.22
N TYR A 506 -13.99 25.81 16.37
CA TYR A 506 -14.19 24.36 16.36
C TYR A 506 -12.89 23.59 16.10
N ARG A 507 -11.89 24.21 15.45
CA ARG A 507 -10.57 23.61 15.22
C ARG A 507 -9.75 23.46 16.50
N ASP A 508 -10.08 24.21 17.55
CA ASP A 508 -9.47 24.09 18.87
C ASP A 508 -10.24 23.11 19.77
N ILE A 509 -11.57 23.03 19.58
CA ILE A 509 -12.47 22.21 20.39
C ILE A 509 -12.51 20.76 19.90
N TRP A 510 -12.66 20.57 18.58
CA TRP A 510 -12.89 19.26 17.98
C TRP A 510 -11.76 18.25 18.22
N PRO A 511 -10.47 18.63 18.16
CA PRO A 511 -9.39 17.68 18.47
C PRO A 511 -9.49 17.07 19.87
N GLU A 512 -10.03 17.81 20.86
CA GLU A 512 -10.21 17.28 22.22
C GLU A 512 -11.38 16.30 22.30
N VAL A 513 -12.44 16.52 21.52
CA VAL A 513 -13.60 15.61 21.42
C VAL A 513 -13.23 14.34 20.68
N GLU A 514 -12.48 14.48 19.59
CA GLU A 514 -11.87 13.37 18.87
C GLU A 514 -10.97 12.57 19.82
N GLY A 515 -9.99 13.22 20.48
CA GLY A 515 -9.10 12.57 21.45
C GLY A 515 -9.85 11.82 22.56
N MET A 516 -10.94 12.39 23.08
CA MET A 516 -11.80 11.73 24.06
C MET A 516 -12.48 10.48 23.50
N ALA A 517 -13.14 10.59 22.34
CA ALA A 517 -13.81 9.45 21.70
C ALA A 517 -12.83 8.29 21.46
N MET A 518 -11.59 8.62 21.07
CA MET A 518 -10.53 7.65 20.85
C MET A 518 -10.13 6.94 22.16
N VAL A 519 -9.94 7.70 23.24
CA VAL A 519 -9.59 7.16 24.56
C VAL A 519 -10.69 6.22 25.08
N LEU A 520 -11.96 6.62 24.97
CA LEU A 520 -13.10 5.82 25.42
C LEU A 520 -13.27 4.51 24.63
N ARG A 521 -12.93 4.50 23.34
CA ARG A 521 -13.00 3.31 22.49
C ARG A 521 -11.78 2.39 22.58
N SER A 522 -10.73 2.81 23.27
CA SER A 522 -9.46 2.09 23.28
C SER A 522 -9.34 0.97 24.31
N GLY A 523 -10.28 0.89 25.27
CA GLY A 523 -10.18 -0.02 26.42
C GLY A 523 -9.07 0.35 27.43
N LEU A 524 -8.32 1.45 27.22
CA LEU A 524 -7.23 1.85 28.11
C LEU A 524 -7.71 2.35 29.47
N ILE A 525 -8.84 3.05 29.47
CA ILE A 525 -9.38 3.68 30.66
C ILE A 525 -10.47 2.76 31.18
N ASP A 526 -10.06 1.85 32.05
CA ASP A 526 -10.98 1.06 32.84
C ASP A 526 -11.33 1.81 34.13
N TYR A 527 -11.95 2.98 33.94
CA TYR A 527 -12.31 3.87 35.05
C TYR A 527 -13.40 3.27 35.94
N MET A 528 -14.07 2.21 35.50
CA MET A 528 -15.13 1.54 36.24
C MET A 528 -14.58 0.57 37.30
N MET A 529 -13.29 0.20 37.21
CA MET A 529 -12.64 -0.72 38.14
C MET A 529 -12.18 -0.02 39.43
N CYS A 530 -13.16 0.51 40.15
CA CYS A 530 -13.01 1.05 41.50
C CYS A 530 -14.35 1.01 42.25
N ASP A 531 -14.30 1.04 43.57
CA ASP A 531 -15.50 1.03 44.43
C ASP A 531 -16.19 2.42 44.54
N ASP A 532 -16.34 3.14 43.42
CA ASP A 532 -17.04 4.44 43.35
C ASP A 532 -17.97 4.54 42.11
N PRO A 533 -19.07 3.77 42.08
CA PRO A 533 -20.00 3.76 40.95
C PRO A 533 -20.65 5.14 40.70
N ASP A 534 -20.81 5.92 41.77
CA ASP A 534 -21.36 7.26 41.77
C ASP A 534 -20.49 8.25 40.97
N LYS A 535 -19.17 8.12 41.11
CA LYS A 535 -18.19 8.88 40.32
C LYS A 535 -18.08 8.36 38.89
N CYS A 536 -18.14 7.05 38.68
CA CYS A 536 -18.18 6.45 37.34
C CYS A 536 -19.36 6.98 36.50
N GLU A 537 -20.59 6.96 37.06
CA GLU A 537 -21.74 7.55 36.38
C GLU A 537 -21.53 9.04 36.11
N SER A 538 -20.98 9.78 37.09
CA SER A 538 -20.71 11.21 36.92
C SER A 538 -19.72 11.51 35.79
N ILE A 539 -18.75 10.62 35.53
CA ILE A 539 -17.81 10.73 34.41
C ILE A 539 -18.51 10.46 33.08
N SER A 540 -19.36 9.43 33.00
CA SER A 540 -20.17 9.18 31.79
C SER A 540 -21.10 10.36 31.47
N GLU A 541 -21.71 10.97 32.49
CA GLU A 541 -22.46 12.20 32.30
C GLU A 541 -21.58 13.34 31.78
N MET A 542 -20.37 13.52 32.31
CA MET A 542 -19.44 14.54 31.83
C MET A 542 -19.12 14.36 30.34
N VAL A 543 -18.96 13.13 29.84
CA VAL A 543 -18.79 12.85 28.40
C VAL A 543 -20.00 13.32 27.60
N GLY A 544 -21.22 13.04 28.08
CA GLY A 544 -22.45 13.50 27.43
C GLY A 544 -22.58 15.03 27.38
N TYR A 545 -22.30 15.72 28.49
CA TYR A 545 -22.32 17.18 28.56
C TYR A 545 -21.26 17.83 27.66
N LEU A 546 -20.05 17.26 27.59
CA LEU A 546 -18.98 17.70 26.71
C LEU A 546 -19.40 17.56 25.24
N THR A 547 -19.96 16.41 24.87
CA THR A 547 -20.39 16.10 23.50
C THR A 547 -21.48 17.07 23.04
N LEU A 548 -22.54 17.24 23.84
CA LEU A 548 -23.66 18.11 23.49
C LEU A 548 -23.27 19.59 23.46
N ALA A 549 -22.45 20.05 24.42
CA ALA A 549 -21.93 21.42 24.40
C ALA A 549 -21.05 21.68 23.17
N THR A 550 -20.30 20.67 22.71
CA THR A 550 -19.54 20.75 21.47
C THR A 550 -20.47 20.87 20.28
N ILE A 551 -21.52 20.05 20.18
CA ILE A 551 -22.49 20.13 19.07
C ILE A 551 -23.12 21.53 19.01
N ASP A 552 -23.50 22.12 20.15
CA ASP A 552 -24.02 23.49 20.19
C ASP A 552 -22.99 24.52 19.67
N ALA A 553 -21.71 24.35 20.03
CA ALA A 553 -20.62 25.19 19.53
C ALA A 553 -20.38 25.00 18.03
N LEU A 554 -20.51 23.77 17.51
CA LEU A 554 -20.41 23.46 16.08
C LEU A 554 -21.59 24.05 15.29
N LYS A 555 -22.82 23.98 15.84
CA LYS A 555 -24.02 24.62 15.27
C LYS A 555 -23.85 26.14 15.21
N ALA A 556 -23.36 26.77 16.28
CA ALA A 556 -23.11 28.21 16.33
C ALA A 556 -22.02 28.68 15.33
N GLN A 557 -21.14 27.77 14.90
CA GLN A 557 -20.09 28.02 13.93
C GLN A 557 -20.42 27.54 12.51
N ASP A 558 -21.65 27.08 12.27
CA ASP A 558 -22.11 26.56 10.97
C ASP A 558 -21.27 25.39 10.41
N VAL A 559 -20.74 24.54 11.29
CA VAL A 559 -19.93 23.35 10.92
C VAL A 559 -20.58 22.03 11.36
N PHE A 560 -21.73 22.07 12.02
CA PHE A 560 -22.53 20.87 12.29
C PHE A 560 -23.52 20.62 11.15
N LYS A 561 -23.02 20.15 10.01
CA LYS A 561 -23.76 19.98 8.75
C LYS A 561 -23.14 18.89 7.88
N PRO A 562 -23.85 18.38 6.85
CA PRO A 562 -23.39 17.22 6.06
C PRO A 562 -22.09 17.48 5.28
N ASP A 563 -21.86 18.72 4.86
CA ASP A 563 -20.67 19.17 4.12
C ASP A 563 -19.64 19.87 5.03
N SER A 564 -19.58 19.46 6.29
CA SER A 564 -18.67 20.04 7.28
C SER A 564 -17.20 19.99 6.85
N ASP A 565 -16.45 21.04 7.19
CA ASP A 565 -14.98 21.04 7.18
C ASP A 565 -14.39 19.97 8.13
N ILE A 566 -15.16 19.52 9.12
CA ILE A 566 -14.79 18.43 10.02
C ILE A 566 -15.08 17.11 9.32
N ARG A 567 -14.04 16.54 8.75
CA ARG A 567 -14.15 15.30 8.00
C ARG A 567 -14.73 14.17 8.85
N ASN A 568 -14.08 13.80 9.94
CA ASN A 568 -14.51 12.68 10.78
C ASN A 568 -15.76 12.95 11.65
N LEU A 569 -16.53 14.02 11.42
CA LEU A 569 -17.67 14.45 12.25
C LEU A 569 -18.65 13.31 12.55
N GLY A 570 -19.23 12.70 11.51
CA GLY A 570 -20.20 11.63 11.67
C GLY A 570 -19.63 10.38 12.36
N THR A 571 -18.36 10.09 12.12
CA THR A 571 -17.67 8.91 12.68
C THR A 571 -17.37 9.08 14.17
N VAL A 572 -16.85 10.23 14.60
CA VAL A 572 -16.54 10.50 16.01
C VAL A 572 -17.82 10.56 16.85
N LEU A 573 -18.88 11.19 16.35
CA LEU A 573 -20.18 11.22 17.04
C LEU A 573 -20.76 9.82 17.21
N PHE A 574 -20.63 8.99 16.19
CA PHE A 574 -21.06 7.60 16.28
C PHE A 574 -20.26 6.82 17.34
N MET A 575 -18.94 6.99 17.43
CA MET A 575 -18.12 6.35 18.47
C MET A 575 -18.59 6.69 19.88
N LEU A 576 -18.95 7.95 20.11
CA LEU A 576 -19.48 8.42 21.38
C LEU A 576 -20.87 7.83 21.66
N ILE A 577 -21.79 7.85 20.68
CA ILE A 577 -23.13 7.25 20.79
C ILE A 577 -23.03 5.78 21.20
N ARG A 578 -22.15 5.04 20.53
CA ARG A 578 -21.96 3.62 20.80
C ARG A 578 -21.37 3.36 22.19
N TRP A 579 -20.30 4.07 22.55
CA TRP A 579 -19.72 3.95 23.89
C TRP A 579 -20.75 4.24 24.99
N GLY A 580 -21.57 5.28 24.80
CA GLY A 580 -22.64 5.63 25.75
C GLY A 580 -23.73 4.57 25.84
N ARG A 581 -24.04 3.86 24.75
CA ARG A 581 -24.97 2.71 24.77
C ARG A 581 -24.42 1.58 25.61
N GLU A 582 -23.14 1.24 25.43
CA GLU A 582 -22.48 0.15 26.16
C GLU A 582 -22.46 0.39 27.67
N GLN A 583 -22.39 1.65 28.14
CA GLN A 583 -22.47 1.93 29.57
C GLN A 583 -23.81 1.46 30.19
N ILE A 584 -24.90 1.47 29.40
CA ILE A 584 -26.20 0.95 29.83
C ILE A 584 -26.13 -0.57 30.05
N ASP A 585 -25.31 -1.27 29.26
CA ASP A 585 -25.10 -2.71 29.39
C ASP A 585 -24.29 -3.04 30.66
N TYR A 586 -23.49 -2.09 31.17
CA TYR A 586 -22.80 -2.14 32.47
C TYR A 586 -23.65 -1.65 33.65
N GLU A 587 -24.98 -1.70 33.52
CA GLU A 587 -25.96 -1.32 34.55
C GLU A 587 -25.93 0.17 34.98
N PHE A 588 -25.24 1.05 34.24
CA PHE A 588 -25.31 2.49 34.52
C PHE A 588 -26.76 2.94 34.35
N SER A 589 -27.17 3.91 35.17
CA SER A 589 -28.50 4.46 35.06
C SER A 589 -28.77 4.92 33.63
N GLU A 590 -29.89 4.45 33.05
CA GLU A 590 -30.33 4.89 31.72
C GLU A 590 -30.48 6.43 31.66
N GLU A 591 -30.68 7.08 32.80
CA GLU A 591 -30.71 8.54 32.90
C GLU A 591 -29.36 9.15 32.53
N CYS A 592 -28.27 8.63 33.11
CA CYS A 592 -26.90 9.03 32.83
C CYS A 592 -26.55 8.95 31.34
N CYS A 593 -26.92 7.86 30.66
CA CYS A 593 -26.48 7.57 29.29
C CYS A 593 -27.43 8.08 28.19
N SER A 594 -28.59 8.64 28.57
CA SER A 594 -29.63 9.06 27.61
C SER A 594 -29.25 10.20 26.65
N TRP A 595 -28.07 10.81 26.79
CA TRP A 595 -27.55 11.83 25.87
C TRP A 595 -27.31 11.30 24.46
N ILE A 596 -27.06 9.99 24.29
CA ILE A 596 -26.80 9.36 22.99
C ILE A 596 -27.96 9.58 22.00
N TYR A 597 -29.20 9.49 22.47
CA TYR A 597 -30.38 9.70 21.66
C TYR A 597 -30.50 11.16 21.21
N LYS A 598 -30.13 12.10 22.09
CA LYS A 598 -30.10 13.52 21.74
C LYS A 598 -29.07 13.82 20.65
N VAL A 599 -27.91 13.17 20.67
CA VAL A 599 -26.90 13.31 19.60
C VAL A 599 -27.44 12.80 18.27
N ILE A 600 -28.15 11.67 18.26
CA ILE A 600 -28.82 11.13 17.05
C ILE A 600 -29.85 12.12 16.52
N ASP A 601 -30.77 12.63 17.37
CA ASP A 601 -31.77 13.65 16.98
C ASP A 601 -31.11 14.85 16.30
N LEU A 602 -30.04 15.37 16.91
CA LEU A 602 -29.35 16.54 16.41
C LEU A 602 -28.70 16.25 15.06
N ALA A 603 -28.06 15.10 14.88
CA ALA A 603 -27.42 14.71 13.62
C ALA A 603 -28.44 14.52 12.49
N GLU A 604 -29.56 13.84 12.76
CA GLU A 604 -30.64 13.63 11.80
C GLU A 604 -31.31 14.96 11.39
N GLU A 605 -31.54 15.87 12.33
CA GLU A 605 -32.14 17.20 12.09
C GLU A 605 -31.40 17.98 11.00
N VAL A 606 -30.07 17.86 10.96
CA VAL A 606 -29.20 18.59 10.02
C VAL A 606 -28.67 17.73 8.87
N GLY A 607 -29.03 16.43 8.83
CA GLY A 607 -28.57 15.49 7.82
C GLY A 607 -27.09 15.06 7.93
N VAL A 608 -26.46 15.23 9.10
CA VAL A 608 -25.10 14.70 9.34
C VAL A 608 -25.19 13.18 9.31
N GLN A 609 -24.51 12.56 8.35
CA GLN A 609 -24.49 11.10 8.24
C GLN A 609 -23.66 10.50 9.37
N LEU A 610 -24.32 9.84 10.31
CA LEU A 610 -23.68 8.91 11.24
C LEU A 610 -23.33 7.64 10.46
N ALA A 611 -22.06 7.21 10.49
CA ALA A 611 -21.62 6.06 9.72
C ALA A 611 -20.48 5.30 10.41
N ALA A 612 -20.51 3.97 10.28
CA ALA A 612 -19.46 3.05 10.67
C ALA A 612 -18.95 2.22 9.46
N PRO A 613 -17.73 1.64 9.54
CA PRO A 613 -17.07 1.00 8.41
C PRO A 613 -17.58 -0.39 7.97
N HIS A 614 -18.43 -1.09 8.74
CA HIS A 614 -19.04 -2.39 8.37
C HIS A 614 -20.32 -2.69 9.20
N ASN A 615 -21.33 -3.39 8.66
CA ASN A 615 -22.57 -3.90 9.33
C ASN A 615 -23.39 -2.90 10.18
N PHE A 616 -23.21 -1.61 9.92
CA PHE A 616 -23.75 -0.50 10.71
C PHE A 616 -25.28 -0.45 10.81
N ASP A 617 -26.01 -0.91 9.80
CA ASP A 617 -27.46 -0.72 9.75
C ASP A 617 -28.15 -1.39 10.95
N LYS A 618 -27.70 -2.58 11.40
CA LYS A 618 -28.32 -3.30 12.53
C LYS A 618 -28.15 -2.61 13.90
N ALA A 619 -26.93 -2.20 14.27
CA ALA A 619 -26.68 -1.59 15.58
C ALA A 619 -27.29 -0.18 15.69
N TYR A 620 -27.31 0.57 14.58
CA TYR A 620 -28.02 1.83 14.50
C TYR A 620 -29.54 1.60 14.65
N ASP A 621 -30.10 0.64 13.93
CA ASP A 621 -31.52 0.29 13.99
C ASP A 621 -31.94 -0.13 15.40
N GLU A 622 -31.15 -0.94 16.13
CA GLU A 622 -31.46 -1.33 17.52
C GLU A 622 -31.49 -0.14 18.50
N ILE A 623 -30.59 0.83 18.33
CA ILE A 623 -30.54 2.05 19.15
C ILE A 623 -31.75 2.93 18.83
N VAL A 624 -32.09 3.06 17.54
CA VAL A 624 -33.23 3.85 17.06
C VAL A 624 -34.57 3.20 17.45
N ASP A 625 -34.72 1.87 17.39
CA ASP A 625 -35.95 1.15 17.72
C ASP A 625 -36.37 1.30 19.19
N ASN A 626 -35.40 1.58 20.08
CA ASN A 626 -35.66 1.84 21.50
C ASN A 626 -35.77 3.34 21.85
N ARG A 627 -35.53 4.24 20.89
CA ARG A 627 -35.49 5.71 21.06
C ARG A 627 -36.84 6.28 21.52
N ASP A 628 -37.94 5.87 20.89
CA ASP A 628 -39.29 6.42 21.17
C ASP A 628 -39.80 6.05 22.57
N LYS A 629 -39.52 4.83 23.04
CA LYS A 629 -39.87 4.39 24.41
C LYS A 629 -39.11 5.18 25.48
N ARG A 630 -37.91 5.68 25.15
CA ARG A 630 -36.95 6.31 26.06
C ARG A 630 -36.95 7.85 26.01
N ALA A 631 -37.77 8.44 25.15
CA ALA A 631 -37.85 9.88 24.87
C ALA A 631 -38.09 10.80 26.09
N LYS A 632 -38.71 10.32 27.18
CA LYS A 632 -38.94 11.11 28.40
C LYS A 632 -37.66 11.56 29.10
N LYS A 633 -36.58 10.79 29.00
CA LYS A 633 -35.28 11.07 29.65
C LYS A 633 -34.43 12.07 28.85
N MET A 634 -34.79 12.36 27.59
CA MET A 634 -34.05 13.29 26.72
C MET A 634 -34.15 14.76 27.15
N LYS A 635 -35.25 15.16 27.81
CA LYS A 635 -35.51 16.57 28.17
C LYS A 635 -34.43 17.20 29.06
N ARG A 636 -33.73 16.39 29.86
CA ARG A 636 -32.63 16.89 30.72
C ARG A 636 -31.45 17.41 29.91
N TRP A 637 -31.32 16.97 28.65
CA TRP A 637 -30.23 17.32 27.74
C TRP A 637 -30.56 18.48 26.80
N ASP A 638 -31.77 19.04 26.85
CA ASP A 638 -32.17 20.17 26.00
C ASP A 638 -31.43 21.46 26.33
N LYS A 639 -30.85 21.55 27.55
CA LYS A 639 -30.12 22.73 28.03
C LYS A 639 -28.87 22.30 28.80
N VAL A 640 -27.82 21.97 28.07
CA VAL A 640 -26.51 21.61 28.65
C VAL A 640 -25.67 22.86 28.93
N SER A 641 -24.90 22.83 30.02
CA SER A 641 -23.92 23.87 30.33
C SER A 641 -22.66 23.23 30.90
N TRP A 642 -21.61 23.18 30.06
CA TRP A 642 -20.33 22.60 30.43
C TRP A 642 -19.73 23.25 31.71
N PRO A 643 -19.61 24.59 31.83
CA PRO A 643 -19.06 25.19 33.04
C PRO A 643 -19.88 24.91 34.31
N ALA A 644 -21.22 24.85 34.19
CA ALA A 644 -22.07 24.51 35.32
C ALA A 644 -21.87 23.06 35.75
N LYS A 645 -21.78 22.13 34.79
CA LYS A 645 -21.55 20.71 35.07
C LYS A 645 -20.17 20.47 35.70
N VAL A 646 -19.12 21.12 35.22
CA VAL A 646 -17.77 21.07 35.84
C VAL A 646 -17.84 21.48 37.30
N LYS A 647 -18.53 22.59 37.63
CA LYS A 647 -18.68 23.05 39.02
C LYS A 647 -19.39 22.01 39.90
N VAL A 648 -20.46 21.39 39.38
CA VAL A 648 -21.19 20.32 40.09
C VAL A 648 -20.27 19.12 40.33
N TYR A 649 -19.55 18.68 39.31
CA TYR A 649 -18.61 17.55 39.39
C TYR A 649 -17.49 17.82 40.41
N THR A 650 -16.80 18.96 40.34
CA THR A 650 -15.69 19.29 41.27
C THR A 650 -16.18 19.44 42.71
N THR A 651 -17.41 19.93 42.89
CA THR A 651 -18.04 20.05 44.22
C THR A 651 -18.31 18.68 44.82
N LYS A 652 -18.82 17.75 44.02
CA LYS A 652 -19.15 16.40 44.46
C LYS A 652 -17.90 15.55 44.70
N HIS A 653 -16.88 15.64 43.82
CA HIS A 653 -15.86 14.59 43.70
C HIS A 653 -14.39 14.99 43.94
N ILE A 654 -14.02 16.28 44.00
CA ILE A 654 -12.60 16.70 44.04
C ILE A 654 -12.23 17.56 45.26
N GLY A 655 -13.21 18.22 45.91
CA GLY A 655 -12.94 19.04 47.10
C GLY A 655 -13.58 20.42 47.09
N GLY A 656 -14.67 20.61 46.34
CA GLY A 656 -15.51 21.80 46.41
C GLY A 656 -15.53 22.65 45.15
N ALA A 657 -16.36 23.70 45.14
CA ALA A 657 -16.65 24.51 43.95
C ALA A 657 -15.47 25.32 43.38
N ARG A 658 -14.33 25.37 44.08
CA ARG A 658 -13.08 26.03 43.63
C ARG A 658 -11.97 25.04 43.25
N ALA A 659 -12.21 23.74 43.41
CA ALA A 659 -11.26 22.71 43.01
C ALA A 659 -11.10 22.69 41.47
N LYS A 660 -9.91 22.29 41.01
CA LYS A 660 -9.61 22.16 39.58
C LYS A 660 -9.79 20.70 39.17
N LEU A 661 -10.27 20.49 37.95
CA LEU A 661 -10.27 19.18 37.32
C LEU A 661 -8.82 18.72 37.08
N GLY A 662 -8.58 17.43 37.26
CA GLY A 662 -7.32 16.78 36.94
C GLY A 662 -6.22 17.08 37.94
N GLY A 663 -5.05 16.52 37.68
CA GLY A 663 -3.94 16.55 38.61
C GLY A 663 -2.87 15.51 38.31
N HIS A 664 -2.02 15.31 39.32
CA HIS A 664 -0.91 14.35 39.32
C HIS A 664 -0.83 13.56 40.64
N GLN A 665 -1.94 13.51 41.40
CA GLN A 665 -1.99 12.84 42.69
C GLN A 665 -1.71 11.34 42.54
N TYR A 666 -2.17 10.75 41.44
CA TYR A 666 -1.98 9.34 41.13
C TYR A 666 -0.78 9.07 40.23
N ASP A 667 -0.04 10.10 39.81
CA ASP A 667 1.12 9.96 38.93
C ASP A 667 2.34 9.46 39.74
N ILE A 668 2.58 8.15 39.66
CA ILE A 668 3.64 7.44 40.40
C ILE A 668 5.04 7.99 40.05
N THR A 669 5.22 8.60 38.87
CA THR A 669 6.50 9.22 38.50
C THR A 669 6.79 10.49 39.29
N LYS A 670 5.78 11.09 39.93
CA LYS A 670 5.92 12.25 40.81
C LYS A 670 6.21 11.89 42.26
N PHE A 671 6.07 10.62 42.63
CA PHE A 671 6.43 10.17 43.96
C PHE A 671 7.94 10.34 44.18
N THR A 672 8.36 10.65 45.39
CA THR A 672 9.75 10.58 45.79
C THR A 672 10.24 9.13 45.72
N LYS A 673 11.56 8.94 45.67
CA LYS A 673 12.13 7.58 45.70
C LYS A 673 11.68 6.82 46.95
N ALA A 674 11.68 7.48 48.12
CA ALA A 674 11.25 6.87 49.37
C ALA A 674 9.77 6.44 49.36
N GLU A 675 8.89 7.24 48.75
CA GLU A 675 7.48 6.88 48.57
C GLU A 675 7.31 5.67 47.64
N ARG A 676 8.08 5.60 46.54
CA ARG A 676 8.03 4.42 45.65
C ARG A 676 8.60 3.16 46.32
N ASP A 677 9.70 3.28 47.04
CA ASP A 677 10.35 2.15 47.71
C ASP A 677 9.41 1.50 48.76
N LYS A 678 8.50 2.28 49.38
CA LYS A 678 7.51 1.78 50.34
C LYS A 678 6.51 0.76 49.75
N TYR A 679 6.17 0.91 48.48
CA TYR A 679 5.14 0.08 47.81
C TYR A 679 5.74 -0.87 46.77
N SER A 680 7.08 -0.84 46.58
CA SER A 680 7.77 -1.63 45.57
C SER A 680 7.98 -3.07 46.02
N PHE A 681 7.74 -4.01 45.12
CA PHE A 681 8.03 -5.43 45.37
C PHE A 681 9.54 -5.73 45.50
N ARG A 682 10.44 -4.81 45.12
CA ARG A 682 11.92 -5.03 45.07
C ARG A 682 12.69 -4.48 46.26
N ALA A 683 12.12 -3.57 47.05
CA ALA A 683 12.72 -3.10 48.29
C ALA A 683 12.43 -4.15 49.36
N GLY A 684 13.29 -5.18 49.42
CA GLY A 684 13.11 -6.39 50.23
C GLY A 684 12.42 -6.18 51.58
N GLY A 685 11.18 -6.67 51.64
CA GLY A 685 10.42 -7.02 52.82
C GLY A 685 9.45 -8.09 52.34
N GLY A 686 9.61 -9.30 52.85
CA GLY A 686 8.97 -10.48 52.30
C GLY A 686 7.46 -10.36 52.18
N TRP A 687 6.93 -11.28 51.37
CA TRP A 687 5.67 -11.94 51.68
C TRP A 687 5.61 -12.22 53.19
N ASP A 688 4.94 -11.37 53.95
CA ASP A 688 4.16 -11.84 55.08
C ASP A 688 2.72 -11.86 54.60
N MET A 689 2.27 -13.09 54.36
CA MET A 689 0.90 -13.44 53.98
C MET A 689 -0.13 -12.79 54.91
N MET A 690 -1.21 -12.29 54.31
CA MET A 690 -2.55 -12.75 54.68
C MET A 690 -3.48 -12.70 53.48
#